data_AF-A0A8H7N7P6-F1
#
_entry.id   AF-A0A8H7N7P6-F1
#
_cell.length_a   1.000
_cell.length_b   1.000
_cell.length_c   1.000
_cell.angle_alpha   90.00
_cell.angle_beta   90.00
_cell.angle_gamma   90.00
#
_symmetry.space_group_name_H-M   'P 1'
#
loop_
_entity.id
_entity.type
_entity.pdbx_description
1 polymer ?
#
loop_
_entity_poly.entity_id
_entity_poly.type
_entity_poly.pdbx_seq_one_letter_code
_entity_poly.pdbx_strand_id
1 'polypeptide(L)'
;MATEDMDANMNGVAAETGAAPVSQVPSSRTGDDGDERAAKRQKVDSSGLTSETPAEKSVAEKDIQVEKKTNGSNSAPDDRDVRKGVAPVKKEYLIDMSNATLTEAPDDDLAEGAGHQRQDDRDSGNKGRKDKKQKNRGQNTERTFGHFDDAIRLCNSRAYYSEFSPRECRFGDRCRQSHDLRKYLAEGRREDVETFGGKCPIFEQHGRCSAGWKCRFVKSHMREVEHEDGRKELVLIDNVTKQDSNGSEEAKGSEDVEDRRADVFNIVPMQNKIDLNRKRVDFSRSEKYIEWLNKETKANDKLFQATKDKTPEEMAELRAAFVDPPFKPSEKRRIYFGPETPTLAPLTTQGNLPFRRLCIDLGAQLTYSEMAMGMPLIQGTKADWALLKAHKSELAPPKYTPGKSYVVENYDNAKDLRFGAQISASVPWVAVKSADALSRWCPHLRLIDLNCGCPIDMVFKSGGGSALLDNAGKLERMIRGMNAVSGEVPITAKIRTGVRNNRPTANQVISRLAFGGSEHRERLGAPGCAAITLHGRSREQRYTKKADWGFIGQCSALIRSYNEEKDDLTDTAAEPDPSTLANTKDGRVYFLGNGDCFSHEDYRDHIQNAGVDSVMIGRGALIKPWLFEEIEKGQYLDKSATERLTYIEKFVRYGLEAWGSDELGIGFTRRFLLEWLSFTHRYVPIGLLEHLPPSLNDRPPAYKGRNELETLMASNNYKDWIKISEMFLGPVHPGFNFQPKHKSNAYEAEG
;
A
#
# COMPACT_ATOMS: atom_id res chain seq x y z
N MET A 1 16.30 53.22 39.07
CA MET A 1 15.14 52.91 39.94
C MET A 1 15.05 51.40 39.94
N ALA A 2 15.75 50.69 40.83
CA ALA A 2 15.53 50.58 42.29
C ALA A 2 14.26 49.76 42.56
N THR A 3 14.24 48.69 43.37
CA THR A 3 15.16 48.15 44.42
C THR A 3 15.35 46.61 44.20
N GLU A 4 16.39 45.89 44.68
CA GLU A 4 16.76 45.58 46.09
C GLU A 4 15.56 44.99 46.89
N ASP A 5 15.66 43.92 47.70
CA ASP A 5 16.85 43.31 48.35
C ASP A 5 16.58 41.89 48.95
N MET A 6 17.60 41.31 49.62
CA MET A 6 17.58 40.30 50.71
C MET A 6 17.94 38.81 50.44
N ASP A 7 19.24 38.52 50.65
CA ASP A 7 19.77 37.28 51.22
C ASP A 7 19.26 36.98 52.66
N ALA A 8 19.36 35.72 53.13
CA ALA A 8 20.30 35.32 54.21
C ALA A 8 19.95 34.01 54.98
N ASN A 9 21.02 33.30 55.41
CA ASN A 9 21.14 32.46 56.63
C ASN A 9 20.38 31.10 56.72
N MET A 10 20.87 30.05 57.42
CA MET A 10 22.17 29.79 58.09
C MET A 10 22.45 28.28 58.31
N ASN A 11 23.73 27.91 58.31
CA ASN A 11 24.48 26.94 59.14
C ASN A 11 23.83 25.74 59.89
N GLY A 12 24.54 24.59 59.89
CA GLY A 12 24.38 23.46 60.84
C GLY A 12 24.94 22.11 60.29
N VAL A 13 26.25 21.87 60.20
CA VAL A 13 27.19 21.36 61.25
C VAL A 13 27.04 19.87 61.60
N ALA A 14 27.99 19.06 61.08
CA ALA A 14 28.67 17.85 61.65
C ALA A 14 27.80 16.64 62.17
N ALA A 15 28.31 15.42 62.37
CA ALA A 15 29.64 14.79 62.20
C ALA A 15 29.51 13.25 62.11
N GLU A 16 30.58 12.54 61.69
CA GLU A 16 30.94 11.14 62.09
C GLU A 16 29.96 9.98 61.72
N THR A 17 30.35 8.69 61.60
CA THR A 17 31.63 7.94 61.53
C THR A 17 31.34 6.59 60.82
N GLY A 18 32.37 5.90 60.29
CA GLY A 18 32.24 4.48 59.89
C GLY A 18 33.16 4.04 58.74
N ALA A 19 34.23 3.32 59.06
CA ALA A 19 35.24 2.90 58.08
C ALA A 19 35.27 1.37 57.87
N ALA A 20 35.26 0.95 56.58
CA ALA A 20 35.96 -0.22 56.00
C ALA A 20 35.66 -1.65 56.60
N PRO A 21 36.22 -2.77 56.07
CA PRO A 21 37.04 -2.94 54.85
C PRO A 21 36.65 -4.12 53.90
N VAL A 22 37.10 -3.99 52.64
CA VAL A 22 37.80 -4.99 51.78
C VAL A 22 37.49 -6.50 51.90
N SER A 23 37.16 -7.13 50.75
CA SER A 23 37.74 -8.43 50.35
C SER A 23 37.89 -8.54 48.81
N GLN A 24 39.13 -8.69 48.34
CA GLN A 24 39.49 -9.09 46.96
C GLN A 24 39.83 -10.60 46.91
N VAL A 25 40.33 -11.07 45.74
CA VAL A 25 41.23 -12.25 45.54
C VAL A 25 40.52 -13.61 45.32
N PRO A 26 40.94 -14.48 44.34
CA PRO A 26 41.59 -14.23 43.04
C PRO A 26 41.08 -15.13 41.87
N SER A 27 41.77 -15.05 40.73
CA SER A 27 41.73 -15.95 39.56
C SER A 27 42.59 -17.23 39.70
N SER A 28 42.32 -18.29 38.90
CA SER A 28 43.29 -18.84 37.91
C SER A 28 42.83 -20.17 37.23
N ARG A 29 43.13 -20.28 35.91
CA ARG A 29 43.77 -21.37 35.11
C ARG A 29 43.44 -22.86 35.43
N THR A 30 43.42 -23.84 34.51
CA THR A 30 44.07 -24.14 33.19
C THR A 30 43.08 -24.85 32.23
N GLY A 31 43.26 -24.95 30.90
CA GLY A 31 44.07 -25.97 30.17
C GLY A 31 43.45 -27.40 30.23
N ASP A 32 43.35 -28.23 29.19
CA ASP A 32 43.90 -28.18 27.82
C ASP A 32 43.19 -29.20 26.87
N ASP A 33 43.47 -29.14 25.55
CA ASP A 33 43.36 -30.15 24.47
C ASP A 33 42.08 -30.99 24.19
N GLY A 34 41.83 -31.26 22.89
CA GLY A 34 40.86 -32.27 22.40
C GLY A 34 40.39 -32.10 20.94
N ASP A 35 41.09 -32.71 19.98
CA ASP A 35 40.91 -32.55 18.53
C ASP A 35 39.86 -33.51 17.88
N GLU A 36 39.65 -33.36 16.56
CA GLU A 36 39.04 -34.28 15.57
C GLU A 36 37.51 -34.38 15.35
N ARG A 37 37.09 -33.74 14.24
CA ARG A 37 36.47 -34.35 13.04
C ARG A 37 35.38 -35.46 13.12
N ALA A 38 34.19 -35.04 12.68
CA ALA A 38 33.45 -35.58 11.52
C ALA A 38 32.63 -36.92 11.55
N ALA A 39 31.39 -36.78 11.03
CA ALA A 39 30.66 -37.68 10.12
C ALA A 39 29.57 -38.67 10.62
N LYS A 40 28.38 -38.48 10.01
CA LYS A 40 27.37 -39.48 9.55
C LYS A 40 26.60 -40.39 10.53
N ARG A 41 25.27 -40.15 10.51
CA ARG A 41 24.14 -41.12 10.51
C ARG A 41 24.49 -42.63 10.52
N GLN A 42 23.83 -43.41 11.39
CA GLN A 42 22.77 -44.34 10.95
C GLN A 42 21.86 -44.83 12.09
N LYS A 43 20.75 -45.50 11.71
CA LYS A 43 19.73 -46.10 12.59
C LYS A 43 20.25 -47.33 13.34
N VAL A 44 19.63 -47.64 14.49
CA VAL A 44 19.39 -49.03 14.93
C VAL A 44 17.97 -49.12 15.50
N ASP A 45 17.13 -49.95 14.89
CA ASP A 45 15.97 -50.58 15.55
C ASP A 45 16.46 -51.88 16.19
N SER A 46 15.95 -52.25 17.37
CA SER A 46 16.06 -53.63 17.87
C SER A 46 14.81 -54.04 18.66
N SER A 47 14.42 -55.30 18.49
CA SER A 47 13.10 -55.86 18.82
C SER A 47 13.18 -57.00 19.84
N GLY A 48 12.04 -57.29 20.47
CA GLY A 48 11.72 -58.57 21.16
C GLY A 48 10.19 -58.68 21.29
N LEU A 49 9.50 -59.56 20.54
CA LEU A 49 9.13 -60.96 20.91
C LEU A 49 8.13 -61.00 22.10
N THR A 50 7.00 -61.72 22.17
CA THR A 50 6.23 -62.70 21.33
C THR A 50 4.84 -62.90 22.02
N SER A 51 3.75 -63.49 21.49
CA SER A 51 3.38 -64.11 20.18
C SER A 51 1.84 -64.36 20.11
N GLU A 52 1.34 -64.68 18.89
CA GLU A 52 0.11 -65.45 18.59
C GLU A 52 -1.31 -64.87 18.80
N THR A 53 -2.27 -65.49 18.08
CA THR A 53 -3.58 -65.00 17.59
C THR A 53 -4.69 -66.05 17.86
N PRO A 54 -5.92 -65.97 17.30
CA PRO A 54 -6.96 -64.92 17.37
C PRO A 54 -8.35 -65.49 17.79
N ALA A 55 -9.33 -64.64 18.16
CA ALA A 55 -10.77 -64.89 17.88
C ALA A 55 -11.67 -63.68 18.21
N GLU A 56 -12.77 -63.56 17.48
CA GLU A 56 -13.85 -62.59 17.69
C GLU A 56 -14.80 -63.02 18.82
N LYS A 57 -15.39 -62.07 19.58
CA LYS A 57 -16.85 -61.85 19.64
C LYS A 57 -17.27 -60.68 20.56
N SER A 58 -18.54 -60.30 20.38
CA SER A 58 -19.20 -59.08 20.84
C SER A 58 -19.69 -59.07 22.30
N VAL A 59 -19.49 -57.93 22.96
CA VAL A 59 -20.50 -57.10 23.65
C VAL A 59 -21.74 -57.81 24.23
N ALA A 60 -21.95 -57.69 25.56
CA ALA A 60 -23.12 -57.02 26.16
C ALA A 60 -23.12 -57.03 27.71
N GLU A 61 -23.41 -55.86 28.31
CA GLU A 61 -24.23 -55.67 29.54
C GLU A 61 -23.76 -56.27 30.90
N LYS A 62 -23.99 -55.64 32.08
CA LYS A 62 -24.85 -54.50 32.44
C LYS A 62 -24.45 -53.83 33.79
N ASP A 63 -24.90 -52.58 33.95
CA ASP A 63 -25.30 -51.86 35.18
C ASP A 63 -24.49 -51.95 36.50
N ILE A 64 -24.09 -50.79 37.03
CA ILE A 64 -24.77 -50.14 38.18
C ILE A 64 -24.85 -48.62 37.93
N GLN A 65 -26.00 -48.01 38.22
CA GLN A 65 -26.26 -46.57 38.11
C GLN A 65 -26.05 -45.83 39.44
N VAL A 66 -25.64 -44.56 39.39
CA VAL A 66 -25.91 -43.56 40.43
C VAL A 66 -26.39 -42.26 39.76
N GLU A 67 -27.36 -41.59 40.36
CA GLU A 67 -28.27 -40.66 39.67
C GLU A 67 -27.73 -39.24 39.41
N LYS A 68 -28.38 -38.57 38.44
CA LYS A 68 -28.18 -37.17 38.06
C LYS A 68 -28.75 -36.18 39.09
N LYS A 69 -28.17 -34.97 39.15
CA LYS A 69 -28.95 -33.72 39.09
C LYS A 69 -28.17 -32.50 38.53
N THR A 70 -28.51 -32.17 37.27
CA THR A 70 -28.67 -30.80 36.71
C THR A 70 -27.61 -29.70 36.94
N ASN A 71 -26.89 -29.29 35.89
CA ASN A 71 -27.32 -28.15 35.04
C ASN A 71 -26.41 -27.85 33.82
N GLY A 72 -27.04 -27.46 32.70
CA GLY A 72 -26.54 -26.54 31.67
C GLY A 72 -25.16 -26.77 31.01
N SER A 73 -25.10 -27.55 29.92
CA SER A 73 -23.95 -27.57 29.01
C SER A 73 -24.22 -26.78 27.72
N ASN A 74 -23.54 -25.64 27.54
CA ASN A 74 -23.31 -25.08 26.20
C ASN A 74 -22.41 -26.07 25.43
N SER A 75 -22.94 -26.71 24.40
CA SER A 75 -22.14 -27.53 23.49
C SER A 75 -21.24 -26.65 22.62
N ALA A 76 -19.94 -26.89 22.64
CA ALA A 76 -19.04 -26.36 21.63
C ALA A 76 -19.45 -26.88 20.23
N PRO A 77 -19.22 -26.12 19.13
CA PRO A 77 -19.52 -26.59 17.78
C PRO A 77 -18.71 -27.83 17.40
N ASP A 78 -19.33 -28.75 16.64
CA ASP A 78 -18.67 -29.97 16.16
C ASP A 78 -17.71 -29.65 15.00
N ASP A 79 -16.40 -29.74 15.26
CA ASP A 79 -15.29 -29.33 14.37
C ASP A 79 -15.06 -30.27 13.16
N ARG A 80 -16.13 -30.90 12.67
CA ARG A 80 -16.06 -32.04 11.71
C ARG A 80 -16.56 -31.75 10.30
N ASP A 81 -17.29 -30.65 10.08
CA ASP A 81 -17.89 -30.31 8.77
C ASP A 81 -17.12 -29.18 8.01
N VAL A 82 -16.10 -28.55 8.63
CA VAL A 82 -15.38 -27.40 8.04
C VAL A 82 -14.43 -27.82 6.92
N ARG A 83 -14.90 -27.75 5.67
CA ARG A 83 -14.07 -27.95 4.47
C ARG A 83 -13.04 -26.83 4.33
N LYS A 84 -11.79 -27.13 4.71
CA LYS A 84 -10.64 -26.21 4.64
C LYS A 84 -10.55 -25.45 3.30
N GLY A 85 -10.70 -24.12 3.35
CA GLY A 85 -10.62 -23.23 2.20
C GLY A 85 -11.96 -22.94 1.51
N VAL A 86 -13.07 -23.49 2.01
CA VAL A 86 -14.44 -23.13 1.61
C VAL A 86 -15.04 -22.25 2.71
N ALA A 87 -15.72 -21.17 2.35
CA ALA A 87 -16.39 -20.31 3.32
C ALA A 87 -17.62 -21.03 3.90
N PRO A 88 -17.85 -20.97 5.22
CA PRO A 88 -18.91 -21.71 5.90
C PRO A 88 -20.26 -21.02 5.68
N VAL A 89 -20.87 -21.21 4.51
CA VAL A 89 -22.19 -20.63 4.17
C VAL A 89 -23.32 -21.56 4.61
N LYS A 90 -24.31 -21.03 5.32
CA LYS A 90 -25.45 -21.81 5.84
C LYS A 90 -26.20 -22.54 4.72
N LYS A 91 -26.62 -23.77 5.02
CA LYS A 91 -27.17 -24.74 4.06
C LYS A 91 -28.37 -24.21 3.26
N GLU A 92 -29.21 -23.35 3.83
CA GLU A 92 -30.37 -22.76 3.15
C GLU A 92 -30.04 -21.73 2.05
N TYR A 93 -28.81 -21.22 2.00
CA TYR A 93 -28.35 -20.30 0.95
C TYR A 93 -27.51 -20.99 -0.14
N LEU A 94 -27.13 -22.26 0.05
CA LEU A 94 -26.33 -23.01 -0.91
C LEU A 94 -27.14 -23.36 -2.17
N ILE A 95 -26.51 -23.23 -3.34
CA ILE A 95 -27.08 -23.67 -4.61
C ILE A 95 -26.60 -25.10 -4.86
N ASP A 96 -27.52 -26.03 -5.12
CA ASP A 96 -27.14 -27.38 -5.54
C ASP A 96 -26.52 -27.35 -6.94
N MET A 97 -25.23 -27.69 -6.99
CA MET A 97 -24.41 -27.74 -8.20
C MET A 97 -24.05 -29.18 -8.59
N SER A 98 -24.79 -30.19 -8.08
CA SER A 98 -24.57 -31.62 -8.34
C SER A 98 -24.50 -31.99 -9.83
N ASN A 99 -25.21 -31.26 -10.70
CA ASN A 99 -25.20 -31.44 -12.16
C ASN A 99 -24.29 -30.45 -12.92
N ALA A 100 -23.58 -29.56 -12.23
CA ALA A 100 -22.68 -28.59 -12.86
C ALA A 100 -21.24 -29.11 -12.88
N THR A 101 -20.58 -29.04 -14.05
CA THR A 101 -19.18 -29.45 -14.19
C THR A 101 -18.28 -28.60 -13.29
N LEU A 102 -17.75 -29.20 -12.23
CA LEU A 102 -16.81 -28.55 -11.30
C LEU A 102 -15.54 -28.10 -12.04
N THR A 103 -15.53 -26.84 -12.49
CA THR A 103 -14.32 -26.16 -12.88
C THR A 103 -13.53 -25.82 -11.62
N GLU A 104 -12.26 -26.25 -11.57
CA GLU A 104 -11.33 -25.75 -10.55
C GLU A 104 -11.32 -24.22 -10.62
N ALA A 105 -11.75 -23.54 -9.56
CA ALA A 105 -11.69 -22.09 -9.49
C ALA A 105 -10.23 -21.63 -9.75
N PRO A 106 -10.01 -20.62 -10.61
CA PRO A 106 -8.66 -20.11 -10.87
C PRO A 106 -7.94 -19.71 -9.56
N ASP A 107 -6.64 -19.94 -9.52
CA ASP A 107 -5.79 -19.48 -8.42
C ASP A 107 -5.57 -17.96 -8.55
N ASP A 108 -6.57 -17.20 -8.10
CA ASP A 108 -6.57 -15.74 -8.15
C ASP A 108 -5.38 -15.11 -7.40
N ASP A 109 -4.74 -15.84 -6.50
CA ASP A 109 -3.65 -15.35 -5.64
C ASP A 109 -2.34 -15.11 -6.41
N LEU A 110 -2.31 -15.42 -7.71
CA LEU A 110 -1.27 -15.03 -8.67
C LEU A 110 -1.35 -13.55 -9.13
N ALA A 111 -2.45 -12.83 -8.85
CA ALA A 111 -2.77 -11.49 -9.39
C ALA A 111 -1.68 -10.42 -9.29
N GLU A 112 -0.91 -10.46 -8.21
CA GLU A 112 0.11 -9.47 -7.87
C GLU A 112 1.53 -10.07 -7.96
N GLY A 113 1.68 -11.23 -8.61
CA GLY A 113 2.91 -12.01 -8.54
C GLY A 113 3.11 -13.03 -9.66
N ALA A 114 3.25 -12.58 -10.91
CA ALA A 114 4.27 -13.06 -11.86
C ALA A 114 4.21 -12.21 -13.15
N GLY A 115 5.31 -12.20 -13.90
CA GLY A 115 5.32 -11.73 -15.30
C GLY A 115 5.81 -12.83 -16.24
N HIS A 116 5.82 -12.54 -17.55
CA HIS A 116 6.24 -13.43 -18.63
C HIS A 116 7.26 -14.52 -18.24
N GLN A 117 6.90 -15.79 -18.48
CA GLN A 117 7.89 -16.83 -18.73
C GLN A 117 8.68 -16.46 -19.98
N ARG A 118 10.01 -16.60 -19.93
CA ARG A 118 10.82 -16.64 -21.15
C ARG A 118 10.87 -18.07 -21.64
N GLN A 119 10.76 -18.21 -22.96
CA GLN A 119 11.18 -19.37 -23.70
C GLN A 119 12.72 -19.31 -23.79
N ASP A 120 13.40 -20.24 -23.12
CA ASP A 120 14.86 -20.35 -23.23
C ASP A 120 15.19 -21.17 -24.48
N ASP A 121 15.50 -20.48 -25.58
CA ASP A 121 16.09 -21.09 -26.78
C ASP A 121 17.54 -21.52 -26.49
N ARG A 122 17.68 -22.66 -25.83
CA ARG A 122 18.95 -23.40 -25.66
C ARG A 122 18.76 -24.79 -25.04
N ASP A 123 18.25 -25.75 -25.82
CA ASP A 123 18.93 -27.04 -25.90
C ASP A 123 18.59 -27.87 -27.15
N SER A 124 19.57 -28.59 -27.67
CA SER A 124 19.49 -29.39 -28.90
C SER A 124 19.35 -30.87 -28.56
N GLY A 125 18.12 -31.39 -28.45
CA GLY A 125 17.89 -32.77 -27.98
C GLY A 125 16.64 -33.45 -28.55
N ASN A 126 16.84 -34.38 -29.49
CA ASN A 126 15.78 -35.13 -30.16
C ASN A 126 15.19 -36.27 -29.29
N LYS A 127 13.87 -36.27 -29.01
CA LYS A 127 12.90 -37.39 -29.16
C LYS A 127 11.65 -37.27 -28.28
N GLY A 128 10.48 -37.63 -28.83
CA GLY A 128 9.36 -38.21 -28.07
C GLY A 128 8.15 -37.32 -27.78
N ARG A 129 7.24 -37.15 -28.75
CA ARG A 129 5.89 -36.60 -28.48
C ARG A 129 5.10 -37.51 -27.54
N LYS A 130 4.72 -36.98 -26.38
CA LYS A 130 3.51 -37.38 -25.63
C LYS A 130 2.74 -36.10 -25.34
N ASP A 131 1.59 -35.93 -25.99
CA ASP A 131 0.74 -34.75 -25.84
C ASP A 131 0.06 -34.72 -24.46
N LYS A 132 0.81 -34.29 -23.44
CA LYS A 132 0.22 -33.79 -22.19
C LYS A 132 -0.43 -32.44 -22.51
N LYS A 133 -1.77 -32.45 -22.56
CA LYS A 133 -2.62 -31.26 -22.63
C LYS A 133 -2.26 -30.33 -21.46
N GLN A 134 -1.40 -29.35 -21.70
CA GLN A 134 -0.90 -28.44 -20.67
C GLN A 134 -2.05 -27.50 -20.29
N LYS A 135 -2.61 -27.67 -19.08
CA LYS A 135 -3.56 -26.69 -18.54
C LYS A 135 -2.82 -25.35 -18.43
N ASN A 136 -3.18 -24.36 -19.24
CA ASN A 136 -2.64 -23.00 -19.17
C ASN A 136 -3.10 -22.29 -17.89
N ARG A 137 -2.54 -22.69 -16.74
CA ARG A 137 -2.65 -21.98 -15.47
C ARG A 137 -1.72 -20.77 -15.52
N GLY A 138 -2.25 -19.65 -16.03
CA GLY A 138 -1.53 -18.39 -16.17
C GLY A 138 -2.47 -17.19 -16.10
N GLN A 139 -1.93 -16.09 -15.57
CA GLN A 139 -2.60 -14.79 -15.48
C GLN A 139 -2.68 -14.13 -16.86
N ASN A 140 -3.77 -13.44 -17.21
CA ASN A 140 -3.78 -12.62 -18.42
C ASN A 140 -2.98 -11.32 -18.19
N THR A 141 -1.76 -11.28 -18.73
CA THR A 141 -0.84 -10.13 -18.65
C THR A 141 -1.01 -9.11 -19.77
N GLU A 142 -1.67 -9.47 -20.87
CA GLU A 142 -1.81 -8.65 -22.09
C GLU A 142 -3.25 -8.15 -22.29
N ARG A 143 -3.90 -7.75 -21.19
CA ARG A 143 -5.27 -7.22 -21.23
C ARG A 143 -5.33 -5.86 -21.94
N THR A 144 -6.03 -5.80 -23.06
CA THR A 144 -6.49 -4.56 -23.67
C THR A 144 -7.89 -4.23 -23.13
N PHE A 145 -8.12 -2.96 -22.81
CA PHE A 145 -9.44 -2.47 -22.34
C PHE A 145 -10.25 -1.83 -23.47
N GLY A 146 -9.79 -2.04 -24.71
CA GLY A 146 -10.35 -1.41 -25.90
C GLY A 146 -10.09 0.10 -25.97
N HIS A 147 -10.95 0.82 -26.68
CA HIS A 147 -10.85 2.26 -26.92
C HIS A 147 -12.22 2.93 -26.75
N PHE A 148 -12.22 4.13 -26.18
CA PHE A 148 -13.41 4.88 -25.75
C PHE A 148 -13.17 6.39 -25.88
N ASP A 149 -12.69 6.80 -27.06
CA ASP A 149 -12.62 8.20 -27.48
C ASP A 149 -13.94 8.67 -28.11
N ASP A 150 -14.17 9.98 -28.08
CA ASP A 150 -15.17 10.65 -28.91
C ASP A 150 -14.92 10.41 -30.41
N ALA A 151 -15.99 10.22 -31.19
CA ALA A 151 -15.94 10.07 -32.65
C ALA A 151 -15.36 11.31 -33.35
N ILE A 152 -15.61 12.51 -32.80
CA ILE A 152 -15.00 13.77 -33.22
C ILE A 152 -14.33 14.41 -32.01
N ARG A 153 -13.02 14.62 -32.06
CA ARG A 153 -12.30 15.29 -30.95
C ARG A 153 -12.55 16.80 -30.96
N LEU A 154 -13.21 17.33 -29.93
CA LEU A 154 -13.42 18.78 -29.74
C LEU A 154 -12.14 19.51 -29.32
N CYS A 155 -11.86 20.64 -29.97
CA CYS A 155 -10.70 21.48 -29.68
C CYS A 155 -10.76 22.11 -28.28
N ASN A 156 -9.63 22.15 -27.57
CA ASN A 156 -9.53 22.78 -26.25
C ASN A 156 -9.78 24.31 -26.28
N SER A 157 -9.72 24.95 -27.44
CA SER A 157 -10.14 26.36 -27.64
C SER A 157 -11.66 26.55 -27.57
N ARG A 158 -12.43 25.47 -27.73
CA ARG A 158 -13.90 25.42 -27.62
C ARG A 158 -14.38 24.73 -26.34
N ALA A 159 -13.68 23.67 -25.90
CA ALA A 159 -14.14 22.75 -24.84
C ALA A 159 -14.59 23.37 -23.50
N TYR A 160 -14.16 24.60 -23.18
CA TYR A 160 -14.43 25.28 -21.91
C TYR A 160 -14.96 26.72 -22.07
N TYR A 161 -15.39 27.10 -23.27
CA TYR A 161 -15.80 28.48 -23.57
C TYR A 161 -17.21 28.49 -24.18
N SER A 162 -17.93 29.59 -24.04
CA SER A 162 -19.23 29.79 -24.70
C SER A 162 -19.07 29.79 -26.23
N GLU A 163 -20.14 29.45 -26.93
CA GLU A 163 -20.14 29.23 -28.38
C GLU A 163 -19.68 30.46 -29.18
N PHE A 164 -20.09 31.68 -28.81
CA PHE A 164 -19.73 32.92 -29.52
C PHE A 164 -18.52 33.65 -28.91
N SER A 165 -18.12 33.29 -27.69
CA SER A 165 -16.91 33.81 -27.03
C SER A 165 -15.78 32.76 -26.85
N PRO A 166 -15.39 32.01 -27.90
CA PRO A 166 -14.39 30.97 -27.74
C PRO A 166 -12.97 31.51 -27.77
N ARG A 167 -12.02 30.77 -27.18
CA ARG A 167 -10.60 31.13 -27.25
C ARG A 167 -10.02 30.97 -28.65
N GLU A 168 -9.00 31.73 -28.97
CA GLU A 168 -8.20 31.54 -30.18
C GLU A 168 -7.50 30.16 -30.19
N CYS A 169 -7.47 29.49 -31.34
CA CYS A 169 -6.77 28.22 -31.50
C CYS A 169 -5.34 28.45 -32.00
N ARG A 170 -4.33 28.02 -31.23
CA ARG A 170 -2.90 28.09 -31.61
C ARG A 170 -2.55 27.42 -32.96
N PHE A 171 -3.43 26.56 -33.47
CA PHE A 171 -3.24 25.87 -34.76
C PHE A 171 -4.02 26.50 -35.91
N GLY A 172 -4.92 27.45 -35.64
CA GLY A 172 -5.82 28.06 -36.64
C GLY A 172 -6.55 27.01 -37.47
N ASP A 173 -6.62 27.25 -38.78
CA ASP A 173 -7.25 26.36 -39.76
C ASP A 173 -6.51 25.04 -39.97
N ARG A 174 -5.28 24.91 -39.45
CA ARG A 174 -4.52 23.64 -39.47
C ARG A 174 -4.86 22.73 -38.28
N CYS A 175 -5.82 23.11 -37.45
CA CYS A 175 -6.26 22.27 -36.32
C CYS A 175 -6.96 20.99 -36.82
N ARG A 176 -6.56 19.84 -36.28
CA ARG A 176 -7.19 18.53 -36.58
C ARG A 176 -8.35 18.19 -35.63
N GLN A 177 -8.85 19.16 -34.86
CA GLN A 177 -9.91 19.00 -33.85
C GLN A 177 -11.07 19.91 -34.23
N SER A 178 -12.30 19.51 -33.91
CA SER A 178 -13.49 20.31 -34.26
C SER A 178 -13.47 21.68 -33.58
N HIS A 179 -13.78 22.72 -34.36
CA HIS A 179 -14.14 24.04 -33.87
C HIS A 179 -15.66 24.30 -33.85
N ASP A 180 -16.45 23.37 -34.40
CA ASP A 180 -17.92 23.35 -34.36
C ASP A 180 -18.38 22.58 -33.11
N LEU A 181 -19.04 23.31 -32.21
CA LEU A 181 -19.55 22.78 -30.94
C LEU A 181 -20.86 22.02 -31.12
N ARG A 182 -21.80 22.53 -31.94
CA ARG A 182 -23.12 21.90 -32.12
C ARG A 182 -22.99 20.57 -32.84
N LYS A 183 -22.15 20.49 -33.87
CA LYS A 183 -21.80 19.22 -34.52
C LYS A 183 -21.13 18.25 -33.55
N TYR A 184 -20.23 18.72 -32.69
CA TYR A 184 -19.61 17.85 -31.68
C TYR A 184 -20.63 17.29 -30.69
N LEU A 185 -21.57 18.10 -30.21
CA LEU A 185 -22.61 17.66 -29.28
C LEU A 185 -23.61 16.68 -29.91
N ALA A 186 -23.93 16.85 -31.20
CA ALA A 186 -24.91 16.03 -31.93
C ALA A 186 -24.32 14.72 -32.50
N GLU A 187 -23.11 14.76 -33.07
CA GLU A 187 -22.50 13.65 -33.82
C GLU A 187 -21.14 13.21 -33.25
N GLY A 188 -20.46 14.11 -32.53
CA GLY A 188 -19.05 13.93 -32.18
C GLY A 188 -18.80 13.09 -30.94
N ARG A 189 -19.79 13.00 -30.05
CA ARG A 189 -19.73 12.32 -28.75
C ARG A 189 -20.95 11.43 -28.56
N ARG A 190 -20.93 10.56 -27.56
CA ARG A 190 -22.13 9.80 -27.16
C ARG A 190 -23.11 10.65 -26.36
N GLU A 191 -24.39 10.27 -26.42
CA GLU A 191 -25.51 10.88 -25.69
C GLU A 191 -25.24 11.06 -24.18
N ASP A 192 -25.89 12.02 -23.54
CA ASP A 192 -25.76 12.22 -22.09
C ASP A 192 -26.20 10.99 -21.27
N VAL A 193 -25.59 10.82 -20.11
CA VAL A 193 -25.88 9.76 -19.15
C VAL A 193 -26.95 10.28 -18.18
N GLU A 194 -28.12 9.65 -18.19
CA GLU A 194 -29.28 10.07 -17.39
C GLU A 194 -29.23 9.55 -15.92
N THR A 195 -28.15 8.85 -15.53
CA THR A 195 -27.92 8.45 -14.12
C THR A 195 -27.75 9.69 -13.23
N PHE A 196 -27.94 9.52 -11.92
CA PHE A 196 -27.97 10.65 -10.97
C PHE A 196 -29.05 11.71 -11.29
N GLY A 197 -30.11 11.33 -12.03
CA GLY A 197 -31.14 12.24 -12.50
C GLY A 197 -30.65 13.21 -13.59
N GLY A 198 -29.72 12.75 -14.43
CA GLY A 198 -29.07 13.54 -15.48
C GLY A 198 -28.08 14.59 -14.98
N LYS A 199 -27.78 14.61 -13.67
CA LYS A 199 -26.93 15.64 -13.05
C LYS A 199 -25.47 15.22 -12.96
N CYS A 200 -24.57 16.13 -13.35
CA CYS A 200 -23.13 15.93 -13.26
C CYS A 200 -22.65 15.99 -11.80
N PRO A 201 -22.11 14.89 -11.21
CA PRO A 201 -21.68 14.90 -9.82
C PRO A 201 -20.56 15.92 -9.52
N ILE A 202 -19.69 16.19 -10.50
CA ILE A 202 -18.61 17.19 -10.38
C ILE A 202 -19.19 18.60 -10.29
N PHE A 203 -20.20 18.91 -11.12
CA PHE A 203 -20.84 20.22 -11.12
C PHE A 203 -21.70 20.44 -9.87
N GLU A 204 -22.42 19.42 -9.40
CA GLU A 204 -23.18 19.49 -8.14
C GLU A 204 -22.27 19.78 -6.93
N GLN A 205 -21.07 19.20 -6.89
CA GLN A 205 -20.12 19.39 -5.79
C GLN A 205 -19.38 20.74 -5.86
N HIS A 206 -18.97 21.18 -7.05
CA HIS A 206 -18.01 22.28 -7.22
C HIS A 206 -18.57 23.53 -7.91
N GLY A 207 -19.81 23.50 -8.40
CA GLY A 207 -20.40 24.58 -9.20
C GLY A 207 -19.77 24.78 -10.59
N ARG A 208 -18.78 23.96 -10.97
CA ARG A 208 -18.07 24.00 -12.27
C ARG A 208 -17.64 22.59 -12.65
N CYS A 209 -17.74 22.24 -13.95
CA CYS A 209 -17.34 20.93 -14.46
C CYS A 209 -15.99 21.00 -15.19
N SER A 210 -14.99 20.24 -14.72
CA SER A 210 -13.64 20.22 -15.35
C SER A 210 -13.61 19.61 -16.75
N ALA A 211 -14.65 18.89 -17.18
CA ALA A 211 -14.78 18.32 -18.53
C ALA A 211 -15.45 19.29 -19.54
N GLY A 212 -16.07 20.38 -19.07
CA GLY A 212 -16.75 21.36 -19.94
C GLY A 212 -17.76 20.70 -20.89
N TRP A 213 -17.72 21.08 -22.17
CA TRP A 213 -18.58 20.51 -23.22
C TRP A 213 -18.37 19.01 -23.48
N LYS A 214 -17.25 18.43 -23.03
CA LYS A 214 -16.97 16.99 -23.15
C LYS A 214 -17.70 16.16 -22.09
N CYS A 215 -18.27 16.80 -21.07
CA CYS A 215 -18.97 16.13 -19.98
C CYS A 215 -20.19 15.34 -20.48
N ARG A 216 -20.27 14.04 -20.19
CA ARG A 216 -21.42 13.18 -20.52
C ARG A 216 -22.66 13.45 -19.65
N PHE A 217 -22.67 14.54 -18.87
CA PHE A 217 -23.81 15.04 -18.09
C PHE A 217 -24.04 16.55 -18.36
N VAL A 218 -23.58 17.06 -19.51
CA VAL A 218 -23.50 18.49 -19.82
C VAL A 218 -24.86 19.17 -19.81
N LYS A 219 -25.96 18.46 -20.13
CA LYS A 219 -27.33 18.97 -20.04
C LYS A 219 -27.64 19.63 -18.68
N SER A 220 -27.06 19.13 -17.59
CA SER A 220 -27.27 19.66 -16.23
C SER A 220 -26.54 20.99 -15.94
N HIS A 221 -25.58 21.38 -16.78
CA HIS A 221 -24.75 22.57 -16.59
C HIS A 221 -24.45 23.29 -17.92
N MET A 222 -25.43 23.31 -18.81
CA MET A 222 -25.46 24.15 -20.00
C MET A 222 -26.81 24.87 -20.10
N ARG A 223 -26.83 25.98 -20.83
CA ARG A 223 -28.05 26.65 -21.26
C ARG A 223 -27.88 27.20 -22.67
N GLU A 224 -28.98 27.37 -23.37
CA GLU A 224 -29.03 28.16 -24.59
C GLU A 224 -29.53 29.57 -24.22
N VAL A 225 -28.81 30.60 -24.66
CA VAL A 225 -29.14 32.02 -24.42
C VAL A 225 -29.51 32.65 -25.75
N GLU A 226 -30.68 33.28 -25.83
CA GLU A 226 -31.10 34.05 -26.99
C GLU A 226 -30.64 35.51 -26.80
N HIS A 227 -29.85 36.01 -27.73
CA HIS A 227 -29.31 37.37 -27.74
C HIS A 227 -30.27 38.35 -28.43
N GLU A 228 -30.05 39.65 -28.23
CA GLU A 228 -30.89 40.72 -28.82
C GLU A 228 -30.95 40.71 -30.36
N ASP A 229 -29.96 40.09 -31.02
CA ASP A 229 -29.90 39.89 -32.47
C ASP A 229 -30.65 38.63 -32.96
N GLY A 230 -31.35 37.93 -32.06
CA GLY A 230 -32.08 36.69 -32.32
C GLY A 230 -31.20 35.45 -32.43
N ARG A 231 -29.88 35.55 -32.21
CA ARG A 231 -28.98 34.38 -32.24
C ARG A 231 -29.01 33.63 -30.92
N LYS A 232 -28.91 32.31 -31.03
CA LYS A 232 -28.87 31.39 -29.89
C LYS A 232 -27.46 30.91 -29.62
N GLU A 233 -26.95 31.16 -28.43
CA GLU A 233 -25.61 30.78 -27.98
C GLU A 233 -25.69 29.64 -26.96
N LEU A 234 -24.90 28.58 -27.17
CA LEU A 234 -24.65 27.58 -26.12
C LEU A 234 -23.62 28.11 -25.11
N VAL A 235 -24.01 28.13 -23.83
CA VAL A 235 -23.23 28.65 -22.71
C VAL A 235 -23.12 27.58 -21.61
N LEU A 236 -21.89 27.31 -21.13
CA LEU A 236 -21.68 26.49 -19.93
C LEU A 236 -22.08 27.29 -18.68
N ILE A 237 -22.76 26.64 -17.75
CA ILE A 237 -23.09 27.22 -16.45
C ILE A 237 -21.85 27.09 -15.54
N ASP A 238 -21.59 28.14 -14.77
CA ASP A 238 -20.45 28.26 -13.87
C ASP A 238 -20.87 29.06 -12.64
N ASN A 239 -21.06 28.36 -11.53
CA ASN A 239 -21.62 28.92 -10.30
C ASN A 239 -20.54 29.44 -9.33
N VAL A 240 -19.26 29.38 -9.70
CA VAL A 240 -18.15 29.85 -8.86
C VAL A 240 -18.13 31.38 -8.85
N THR A 241 -18.69 31.97 -7.80
CA THR A 241 -18.68 33.43 -7.58
C THR A 241 -17.25 33.95 -7.48
N LYS A 242 -16.90 34.93 -8.32
CA LYS A 242 -15.63 35.68 -8.23
C LYS A 242 -15.59 36.49 -6.93
N GLN A 243 -14.95 35.97 -5.89
CA GLN A 243 -14.46 36.75 -4.75
C GLN A 243 -12.98 36.47 -4.52
N ASP A 244 -12.14 37.14 -5.30
CA ASP A 244 -10.77 37.49 -4.89
C ASP A 244 -10.75 38.99 -4.65
N SER A 245 -10.47 39.40 -3.41
CA SER A 245 -10.57 40.78 -2.93
C SER A 245 -9.38 41.66 -3.34
N ASN A 246 -8.88 41.52 -4.58
CA ASN A 246 -7.63 42.15 -5.00
C ASN A 246 -7.62 42.72 -6.44
N GLY A 247 -8.78 42.90 -7.06
CA GLY A 247 -8.95 43.82 -8.21
C GLY A 247 -8.16 43.52 -9.49
N SER A 248 -7.48 42.37 -9.59
CA SER A 248 -6.76 41.96 -10.79
C SER A 248 -7.71 41.28 -11.77
N GLU A 249 -8.01 41.96 -12.88
CA GLU A 249 -8.52 41.27 -14.06
C GLU A 249 -7.49 40.23 -14.55
N GLU A 250 -7.99 39.15 -15.15
CA GLU A 250 -7.21 38.03 -15.70
C GLU A 250 -6.55 37.02 -14.75
N ALA A 251 -7.36 36.28 -13.99
CA ALA A 251 -7.09 34.85 -13.82
C ALA A 251 -7.51 34.09 -15.10
N LYS A 252 -6.72 34.21 -16.17
CA LYS A 252 -6.88 33.40 -17.41
C LYS A 252 -6.76 31.93 -17.04
N GLY A 253 -7.90 31.23 -16.97
CA GLY A 253 -7.98 29.84 -16.50
C GLY A 253 -6.97 28.95 -17.23
N SER A 254 -6.16 28.23 -16.45
CA SER A 254 -4.98 27.54 -16.96
C SER A 254 -5.31 26.51 -18.05
N GLU A 255 -4.31 26.22 -18.88
CA GLU A 255 -4.45 25.35 -20.05
C GLU A 255 -4.56 23.87 -19.66
N ASP A 256 -4.17 23.50 -18.44
CA ASP A 256 -4.23 22.13 -17.95
C ASP A 256 -5.58 21.83 -17.30
N VAL A 257 -6.08 20.62 -17.54
CA VAL A 257 -7.33 20.11 -16.95
C VAL A 257 -7.09 19.67 -15.52
N GLU A 258 -5.84 19.32 -15.16
CA GLU A 258 -5.47 18.91 -13.81
C GLU A 258 -5.65 20.06 -12.81
N ASP A 259 -5.20 21.28 -13.13
CA ASP A 259 -5.33 22.48 -12.30
C ASP A 259 -6.78 22.91 -12.01
N ARG A 260 -7.75 22.39 -12.78
CA ARG A 260 -9.18 22.73 -12.65
C ARG A 260 -9.94 21.81 -11.68
N ARG A 261 -9.26 20.82 -11.10
CA ARG A 261 -9.85 19.89 -10.13
C ARG A 261 -9.64 20.43 -8.72
N ALA A 262 -10.69 21.05 -8.18
CA ALA A 262 -10.76 21.36 -6.77
C ALA A 262 -10.51 20.10 -5.92
N ASP A 263 -10.04 20.30 -4.69
CA ASP A 263 -9.76 19.25 -3.69
C ASP A 263 -8.69 18.20 -4.04
N VAL A 264 -8.00 18.29 -5.19
CA VAL A 264 -6.92 17.38 -5.60
C VAL A 264 -5.55 18.04 -5.47
N PHE A 265 -4.66 17.42 -4.70
CA PHE A 265 -3.34 17.93 -4.32
C PHE A 265 -2.20 17.08 -4.91
N ASN A 266 -0.96 17.57 -4.77
CA ASN A 266 0.25 16.98 -5.35
C ASN A 266 0.21 16.87 -6.90
N ILE A 267 -0.53 17.76 -7.55
CA ILE A 267 -0.54 17.90 -9.00
C ILE A 267 0.76 18.58 -9.44
N VAL A 268 1.65 17.82 -10.07
CA VAL A 268 2.92 18.34 -10.59
C VAL A 268 2.71 18.98 -11.97
N PRO A 269 3.12 20.25 -12.20
CA PRO A 269 2.92 20.92 -13.48
C PRO A 269 3.54 20.16 -14.68
N MET A 270 2.90 20.27 -15.84
CA MET A 270 3.39 19.65 -17.08
C MET A 270 4.80 20.11 -17.46
N GLN A 271 5.17 21.36 -17.15
CA GLN A 271 6.51 21.88 -17.43
C GLN A 271 7.59 21.13 -16.64
N ASN A 272 7.38 20.87 -15.33
CA ASN A 272 8.32 20.12 -14.49
C ASN A 272 8.51 18.69 -15.04
N LYS A 273 7.42 18.06 -15.49
CA LYS A 273 7.44 16.74 -16.17
C LYS A 273 8.28 16.78 -17.46
N ILE A 274 8.18 17.86 -18.26
CA ILE A 274 9.00 18.07 -19.47
C ILE A 274 10.48 18.28 -19.13
N ASP A 275 10.78 19.08 -18.10
CA ASP A 275 12.16 19.40 -17.74
C ASP A 275 12.89 18.22 -17.09
N LEU A 276 12.19 17.36 -16.34
CA LEU A 276 12.69 16.03 -15.95
C LEU A 276 13.08 15.20 -17.18
N ASN A 277 12.15 15.07 -18.14
CA ASN A 277 12.36 14.28 -19.35
C ASN A 277 13.55 14.78 -20.18
N ARG A 278 13.72 16.11 -20.26
CA ARG A 278 14.83 16.79 -20.93
C ARG A 278 16.10 16.92 -20.07
N LYS A 279 16.13 16.37 -18.85
CA LYS A 279 17.25 16.44 -17.90
C LYS A 279 17.71 17.88 -17.57
N ARG A 280 16.76 18.80 -17.48
CA ARG A 280 16.96 20.23 -17.16
C ARG A 280 16.77 20.57 -15.68
N VAL A 281 16.29 19.61 -14.89
CA VAL A 281 16.11 19.76 -13.45
C VAL A 281 17.46 19.62 -12.76
N ASP A 282 17.83 20.62 -11.95
CA ASP A 282 19.06 20.57 -11.18
C ASP A 282 18.97 19.55 -10.03
N PHE A 283 19.81 18.52 -10.09
CA PHE A 283 20.00 17.52 -9.04
C PHE A 283 21.36 17.66 -8.34
N SER A 284 22.08 18.76 -8.51
CA SER A 284 23.45 18.99 -7.99
C SER A 284 23.62 18.63 -6.51
N ARG A 285 22.66 19.01 -5.64
CA ARG A 285 22.65 18.61 -4.22
C ARG A 285 22.58 17.08 -4.05
N SER A 286 21.62 16.42 -4.71
CA SER A 286 21.52 14.96 -4.71
C SER A 286 22.76 14.29 -5.28
N GLU A 287 23.34 14.82 -6.36
CA GLU A 287 24.52 14.26 -7.04
C GLU A 287 25.76 14.30 -6.16
N LYS A 288 26.03 15.41 -5.44
CA LYS A 288 27.11 15.49 -4.44
C LYS A 288 26.99 14.39 -3.38
N TYR A 289 25.79 14.13 -2.87
CA TYR A 289 25.57 13.07 -1.88
C TYR A 289 25.73 11.67 -2.48
N ILE A 290 25.22 11.45 -3.70
CA ILE A 290 25.35 10.18 -4.42
C ILE A 290 26.83 9.87 -4.71
N GLU A 291 27.63 10.87 -5.12
CA GLU A 291 29.07 10.72 -5.34
C GLU A 291 29.82 10.35 -4.07
N TRP A 292 29.54 11.04 -2.95
CA TRP A 292 30.08 10.70 -1.64
C TRP A 292 29.71 9.27 -1.22
N LEU A 293 28.42 8.91 -1.30
CA LEU A 293 27.90 7.60 -0.93
C LEU A 293 28.56 6.47 -1.76
N ASN A 294 28.86 6.73 -3.03
CA ASN A 294 29.59 5.80 -3.90
C ASN A 294 31.09 5.70 -3.56
N LYS A 295 31.73 6.78 -3.09
CA LYS A 295 33.11 6.76 -2.59
C LYS A 295 33.20 5.97 -1.28
N GLU A 296 32.32 6.27 -0.32
CA GLU A 296 32.24 5.59 0.98
C GLU A 296 31.96 4.10 0.82
N THR A 297 31.05 3.71 -0.09
CA THR A 297 30.84 2.29 -0.44
C THR A 297 32.15 1.62 -0.86
N LYS A 298 32.92 2.24 -1.77
CA LYS A 298 34.18 1.67 -2.26
C LYS A 298 35.26 1.61 -1.18
N ALA A 299 35.24 2.51 -0.19
CA ALA A 299 36.13 2.46 0.96
C ALA A 299 35.77 1.29 1.89
N ASN A 300 34.48 1.13 2.22
CA ASN A 300 34.02 0.05 3.09
C ASN A 300 34.12 -1.34 2.41
N ASP A 301 33.91 -1.44 1.10
CA ASP A 301 34.16 -2.68 0.33
C ASP A 301 35.65 -3.08 0.39
N LYS A 302 36.58 -2.13 0.28
CA LYS A 302 38.02 -2.37 0.44
C LYS A 302 38.37 -2.78 1.87
N LEU A 303 37.79 -2.10 2.87
CA LEU A 303 37.99 -2.42 4.29
C LEU A 303 37.56 -3.87 4.60
N PHE A 304 36.39 -4.28 4.12
CA PHE A 304 35.86 -5.62 4.30
C PHE A 304 36.67 -6.71 3.58
N GLN A 305 37.27 -6.39 2.42
CA GLN A 305 38.22 -7.28 1.75
C GLN A 305 39.54 -7.36 2.53
N ALA A 306 40.03 -6.23 3.03
CA ALA A 306 41.27 -6.13 3.81
C ALA A 306 41.22 -6.83 5.18
N THR A 307 40.06 -6.86 5.85
CA THR A 307 39.89 -7.52 7.16
C THR A 307 40.23 -9.01 7.20
N LYS A 308 40.48 -9.65 6.06
CA LYS A 308 40.91 -11.05 6.00
C LYS A 308 42.41 -11.25 6.21
N ASP A 309 43.24 -10.26 5.87
CA ASP A 309 44.69 -10.42 5.71
C ASP A 309 45.54 -9.27 6.30
N LYS A 310 44.94 -8.28 6.97
CA LYS A 310 45.62 -7.03 7.43
C LYS A 310 45.72 -6.87 8.95
N THR A 311 46.71 -6.07 9.40
CA THR A 311 46.95 -5.81 10.83
C THR A 311 45.93 -4.83 11.44
N PRO A 312 45.78 -4.79 12.79
CA PRO A 312 44.92 -3.82 13.47
C PRO A 312 45.26 -2.35 13.19
N GLU A 313 46.53 -2.05 12.86
CA GLU A 313 47.04 -0.70 12.58
C GLU A 313 46.62 -0.24 11.18
N GLU A 314 46.82 -1.09 10.16
CA GLU A 314 46.30 -0.82 8.80
C GLU A 314 44.77 -0.67 8.80
N MET A 315 44.09 -1.43 9.67
CA MET A 315 42.66 -1.32 9.93
C MET A 315 42.27 -0.01 10.62
N ALA A 316 43.15 0.60 11.42
CA ALA A 316 42.92 1.91 12.01
C ALA A 316 43.13 3.04 10.99
N GLU A 317 44.17 2.98 10.17
CA GLU A 317 44.38 3.94 9.07
C GLU A 317 43.23 3.94 8.06
N LEU A 318 42.74 2.77 7.66
CA LEU A 318 41.60 2.67 6.76
C LEU A 318 40.28 3.18 7.38
N ARG A 319 40.14 3.18 8.71
CA ARG A 319 39.03 3.85 9.42
C ARG A 319 39.21 5.37 9.45
N ALA A 320 40.43 5.86 9.63
CA ALA A 320 40.76 7.28 9.62
C ALA A 320 40.60 7.95 8.25
N ALA A 321 40.58 7.16 7.16
CA ALA A 321 40.28 7.64 5.81
C ALA A 321 38.79 7.94 5.53
N PHE A 322 37.91 7.82 6.54
CA PHE A 322 36.50 8.22 6.44
C PHE A 322 36.37 9.73 6.22
N VAL A 323 35.39 10.13 5.41
CA VAL A 323 35.06 11.54 5.14
C VAL A 323 33.58 11.74 5.39
N ASP A 324 33.22 12.79 6.12
CA ASP A 324 31.83 13.14 6.41
C ASP A 324 30.99 13.37 5.15
N PRO A 325 29.66 13.13 5.21
CA PRO A 325 28.76 13.42 4.11
C PRO A 325 28.77 14.93 3.76
N PRO A 326 28.59 15.30 2.48
CA PRO A 326 28.68 16.69 2.02
C PRO A 326 27.60 17.62 2.60
N PHE A 327 26.56 17.04 3.19
CA PHE A 327 25.58 17.69 4.06
C PHE A 327 24.87 16.63 4.90
N LYS A 328 24.40 17.04 6.09
CA LYS A 328 23.54 16.22 6.95
C LYS A 328 22.09 16.25 6.46
N PRO A 329 21.24 15.27 6.82
CA PRO A 329 19.81 15.34 6.53
C PRO A 329 19.16 16.55 7.21
N SER A 330 17.99 16.95 6.70
CA SER A 330 17.14 17.91 7.41
C SER A 330 16.31 17.19 8.48
N GLU A 331 15.99 17.90 9.57
CA GLU A 331 15.07 17.40 10.60
C GLU A 331 13.73 16.98 9.98
N LYS A 332 13.17 15.86 10.47
CA LYS A 332 11.93 15.28 9.94
C LYS A 332 10.70 15.69 10.74
N ARG A 333 9.61 15.97 10.03
CA ARG A 333 8.30 16.12 10.64
C ARG A 333 7.89 14.81 11.30
N ARG A 334 7.48 14.85 12.57
CA ARG A 334 7.14 13.65 13.34
C ARG A 334 5.85 13.00 12.82
N ILE A 335 5.80 11.68 12.80
CA ILE A 335 4.60 10.91 12.41
C ILE A 335 4.19 9.94 13.52
N TYR A 336 2.89 9.64 13.60
CA TYR A 336 2.32 8.71 14.60
C TYR A 336 1.78 7.42 13.96
N PHE A 337 1.99 6.29 14.63
CA PHE A 337 1.23 5.07 14.38
C PHE A 337 0.80 4.48 15.72
N GLY A 338 -0.48 4.16 15.84
CA GLY A 338 -1.06 3.51 17.01
C GLY A 338 -2.26 2.62 16.64
N PRO A 339 -2.84 1.88 17.61
CA PRO A 339 -3.94 0.94 17.37
C PRO A 339 -5.22 1.58 16.83
N GLU A 340 -5.39 2.89 16.98
CA GLU A 340 -6.49 3.65 16.38
C GLU A 340 -6.21 4.10 14.93
N THR A 341 -5.08 3.71 14.33
CA THR A 341 -4.63 4.15 12.99
C THR A 341 -4.59 3.02 11.94
N PRO A 342 -5.70 2.28 11.70
CA PRO A 342 -5.71 1.22 10.70
C PRO A 342 -5.37 1.77 9.31
N THR A 343 -4.39 1.13 8.67
CA THR A 343 -3.68 1.67 7.50
C THR A 343 -4.08 0.92 6.24
N LEU A 344 -4.50 1.63 5.18
CA LEU A 344 -4.69 1.02 3.85
C LEU A 344 -3.33 0.79 3.19
N ALA A 345 -3.08 -0.44 2.73
CA ALA A 345 -1.85 -0.79 2.02
C ALA A 345 -1.72 -0.05 0.67
N PRO A 346 -0.48 0.19 0.19
CA PRO A 346 -0.24 0.49 -1.22
C PRO A 346 -0.61 -0.74 -2.05
N LEU A 347 -1.61 -0.59 -2.92
CA LEU A 347 -2.20 -1.66 -3.73
C LEU A 347 -2.02 -1.33 -5.21
N THR A 348 -1.24 -2.10 -5.95
CA THR A 348 -1.07 -1.88 -7.40
C THR A 348 -2.40 -2.07 -8.14
N THR A 349 -2.73 -1.16 -9.07
CA THR A 349 -4.01 -1.05 -9.81
C THR A 349 -5.20 -0.56 -8.96
N GLN A 350 -5.33 -1.01 -7.69
CA GLN A 350 -6.50 -0.70 -6.87
C GLN A 350 -6.30 0.40 -5.80
N GLY A 351 -5.08 0.81 -5.52
CA GLY A 351 -4.73 1.91 -4.60
C GLY A 351 -4.95 3.31 -5.19
N ASN A 352 -5.86 3.41 -6.16
CA ASN A 352 -6.21 4.65 -6.83
C ASN A 352 -6.99 5.60 -5.90
N LEU A 353 -6.93 6.90 -6.20
CA LEU A 353 -7.50 7.97 -5.35
C LEU A 353 -8.98 7.73 -4.97
N PRO A 354 -9.87 7.29 -5.88
CA PRO A 354 -11.27 6.97 -5.53
C PRO A 354 -11.40 5.86 -4.48
N PHE A 355 -10.62 4.78 -4.61
CA PHE A 355 -10.65 3.69 -3.63
C PHE A 355 -10.10 4.14 -2.26
N ARG A 356 -8.99 4.89 -2.25
CA ARG A 356 -8.41 5.40 -1.00
C ARG A 356 -9.37 6.34 -0.28
N ARG A 357 -10.05 7.25 -1.01
CA ARG A 357 -11.08 8.12 -0.43
C ARG A 357 -12.25 7.33 0.15
N LEU A 358 -12.75 6.30 -0.54
CA LEU A 358 -13.78 5.40 0.00
C LEU A 358 -13.33 4.73 1.31
N CYS A 359 -12.07 4.31 1.40
CA CYS A 359 -11.52 3.76 2.64
C CYS A 359 -11.40 4.82 3.76
N ILE A 360 -10.99 6.06 3.46
CA ILE A 360 -10.97 7.16 4.44
C ILE A 360 -12.38 7.43 5.00
N ASP A 361 -13.39 7.53 4.13
CA ASP A 361 -14.80 7.73 4.52
C ASP A 361 -15.33 6.62 5.44
N LEU A 362 -14.73 5.43 5.35
CA LEU A 362 -15.09 4.24 6.12
C LEU A 362 -14.16 4.00 7.31
N GLY A 363 -13.29 4.96 7.68
CA GLY A 363 -12.51 4.94 8.91
C GLY A 363 -11.01 4.63 8.76
N ALA A 364 -10.50 4.43 7.54
CA ALA A 364 -9.05 4.30 7.33
C ALA A 364 -8.35 5.60 7.76
N GLN A 365 -7.28 5.47 8.55
CA GLN A 365 -6.57 6.65 9.06
C GLN A 365 -5.34 7.02 8.25
N LEU A 366 -4.80 6.08 7.49
CA LEU A 366 -3.58 6.26 6.70
C LEU A 366 -3.73 5.55 5.34
N THR A 367 -3.26 6.18 4.27
CA THR A 367 -3.34 5.70 2.89
C THR A 367 -2.00 5.90 2.18
N TYR A 368 -1.75 5.06 1.17
CA TYR A 368 -0.54 5.15 0.36
C TYR A 368 -0.90 5.24 -1.12
N SER A 369 -0.09 5.95 -1.92
CA SER A 369 -0.15 5.85 -3.37
C SER A 369 0.02 4.40 -3.83
N GLU A 370 -0.37 4.12 -5.07
CA GLU A 370 0.17 2.95 -5.77
C GLU A 370 1.70 3.07 -5.88
N MET A 371 2.38 1.94 -6.10
CA MET A 371 3.84 1.88 -6.24
C MET A 371 4.30 2.62 -7.51
N ALA A 372 4.78 3.86 -7.36
CA ALA A 372 5.38 4.62 -8.44
C ALA A 372 6.82 4.15 -8.71
N MET A 373 7.22 4.07 -9.98
CA MET A 373 8.56 3.60 -10.35
C MET A 373 9.52 4.79 -10.40
N GLY A 374 10.59 4.73 -9.60
CA GLY A 374 11.49 5.88 -9.42
C GLY A 374 12.18 6.36 -10.70
N MET A 375 12.50 5.44 -11.62
CA MET A 375 13.10 5.81 -12.92
C MET A 375 12.10 6.58 -13.82
N PRO A 376 10.87 6.07 -14.09
CA PRO A 376 9.80 6.86 -14.70
C PRO A 376 9.48 8.20 -14.03
N LEU A 377 9.49 8.28 -12.69
CA LEU A 377 9.32 9.55 -11.98
C LEU A 377 10.38 10.58 -12.39
N ILE A 378 11.66 10.24 -12.28
CA ILE A 378 12.76 11.16 -12.66
C ILE A 378 12.90 11.37 -14.19
N GLN A 379 12.20 10.58 -15.00
CA GLN A 379 12.05 10.77 -16.45
C GLN A 379 10.82 11.60 -16.84
N GLY A 380 10.01 12.05 -15.87
CA GLY A 380 8.83 12.88 -16.11
C GLY A 380 7.60 12.12 -16.63
N THR A 381 7.55 10.80 -16.49
CA THR A 381 6.45 9.97 -17.01
C THR A 381 5.14 10.31 -16.32
N LYS A 382 4.14 10.77 -17.10
CA LYS A 382 2.84 11.24 -16.56
C LYS A 382 2.11 10.21 -15.71
N ALA A 383 2.21 8.92 -16.04
CA ALA A 383 1.50 7.85 -15.36
C ALA A 383 1.92 7.75 -13.88
N ASP A 384 3.22 7.65 -13.60
CA ASP A 384 3.75 7.58 -12.24
C ASP A 384 3.45 8.86 -11.44
N TRP A 385 3.54 10.04 -12.06
CA TRP A 385 3.16 11.31 -11.42
C TRP A 385 1.65 11.41 -11.12
N ALA A 386 0.79 10.67 -11.81
CA ALA A 386 -0.64 10.63 -11.51
C ALA A 386 -0.98 9.78 -10.27
N LEU A 387 -0.14 8.80 -9.90
CA LEU A 387 -0.32 7.94 -8.73
C LEU A 387 -0.17 8.72 -7.40
N LEU A 388 0.62 9.79 -7.43
CA LEU A 388 1.02 10.62 -6.29
C LEU A 388 -0.03 11.69 -5.89
N LYS A 389 -1.10 11.83 -6.68
CA LYS A 389 -2.19 12.76 -6.37
C LYS A 389 -2.93 12.32 -5.11
N ALA A 390 -3.24 13.28 -4.25
CA ALA A 390 -4.00 13.10 -3.02
C ALA A 390 -5.32 13.88 -3.08
N HIS A 391 -6.35 13.43 -2.36
CA HIS A 391 -7.58 14.21 -2.16
C HIS A 391 -7.55 14.95 -0.81
N LYS A 392 -8.31 16.04 -0.65
CA LYS A 392 -8.37 16.81 0.61
C LYS A 392 -8.64 15.96 1.85
N SER A 393 -9.43 14.90 1.71
CA SER A 393 -9.75 13.96 2.82
C SER A 393 -8.53 13.18 3.32
N GLU A 394 -7.48 13.05 2.51
CA GLU A 394 -6.22 12.41 2.88
C GLU A 394 -5.20 13.41 3.50
N LEU A 395 -5.55 14.70 3.55
CA LEU A 395 -4.74 15.76 4.16
C LEU A 395 -5.17 16.13 5.60
N ALA A 396 -6.31 15.62 6.07
CA ALA A 396 -6.67 15.72 7.48
C ALA A 396 -5.65 14.96 8.35
N PRO A 397 -5.44 15.34 9.62
CA PRO A 397 -4.58 14.56 10.51
C PRO A 397 -5.19 13.18 10.81
N PRO A 398 -4.38 12.13 11.07
CA PRO A 398 -4.88 10.84 11.51
C PRO A 398 -5.48 10.96 12.92
N LYS A 399 -6.45 10.09 13.23
CA LYS A 399 -7.01 9.95 14.58
C LYS A 399 -5.89 9.66 15.59
N TYR A 400 -5.92 10.38 16.71
CA TYR A 400 -4.90 10.34 17.74
C TYR A 400 -5.56 10.35 19.13
N THR A 401 -5.19 9.40 19.99
CA THR A 401 -5.70 9.29 21.36
C THR A 401 -4.53 9.40 22.36
N PRO A 402 -4.32 10.57 22.98
CA PRO A 402 -3.27 10.75 23.99
C PRO A 402 -3.31 9.66 25.08
N GLY A 403 -2.15 9.14 25.45
CA GLY A 403 -1.99 8.20 26.57
C GLY A 403 -2.40 6.74 26.32
N LYS A 404 -2.93 6.38 25.14
CA LYS A 404 -3.20 4.96 24.79
C LYS A 404 -2.04 4.23 24.14
N SER A 405 -1.16 4.98 23.50
CA SER A 405 0.01 4.49 22.76
C SER A 405 1.21 5.34 23.15
N TYR A 406 2.42 4.82 22.94
CA TYR A 406 3.60 5.70 22.94
C TYR A 406 3.46 6.74 21.82
N VAL A 407 3.88 7.96 22.11
CA VAL A 407 3.88 9.09 21.19
C VAL A 407 5.28 9.66 21.16
N VAL A 408 5.77 9.94 19.97
CA VAL A 408 7.07 10.58 19.76
C VAL A 408 7.09 11.99 20.38
N GLU A 409 8.17 12.31 21.08
CA GLU A 409 8.43 13.64 21.64
C GLU A 409 8.26 14.73 20.57
N ASN A 410 7.60 15.83 20.94
CA ASN A 410 7.26 16.95 20.05
C ASN A 410 6.40 16.55 18.83
N TYR A 411 5.54 15.52 18.96
CA TYR A 411 4.52 15.19 17.95
C TYR A 411 3.48 16.31 17.80
N ASP A 412 3.44 16.91 16.61
CA ASP A 412 2.42 17.87 16.20
C ASP A 412 1.39 17.16 15.29
N ASN A 413 0.28 16.70 15.88
CA ASN A 413 -0.78 16.03 15.14
C ASN A 413 -1.35 16.90 14.02
N ALA A 414 -1.42 18.23 14.17
CA ALA A 414 -1.99 19.12 13.17
C ALA A 414 -1.14 19.24 11.89
N LYS A 415 0.14 18.84 11.95
CA LYS A 415 1.03 18.72 10.79
C LYS A 415 1.14 17.29 10.26
N ASP A 416 0.57 16.29 10.93
CA ASP A 416 0.50 14.93 10.39
C ASP A 416 -0.63 14.82 9.35
N LEU A 417 -0.48 13.92 8.38
CA LEU A 417 -1.36 13.75 7.22
C LEU A 417 -1.73 12.27 7.09
N ARG A 418 -2.69 11.90 6.22
CA ARG A 418 -3.02 10.48 5.97
C ARG A 418 -2.26 9.89 4.79
N PHE A 419 -1.90 10.71 3.79
CA PHE A 419 -1.35 10.25 2.52
C PHE A 419 0.18 10.11 2.47
N GLY A 420 0.69 8.89 2.30
CA GLY A 420 2.09 8.61 1.95
C GLY A 420 2.29 8.29 0.45
N ALA A 421 3.47 8.59 -0.09
CA ALA A 421 3.86 8.13 -1.43
C ALA A 421 4.74 6.87 -1.33
N GLN A 422 4.38 5.78 -2.00
CA GLN A 422 5.27 4.62 -2.15
C GLN A 422 6.00 4.65 -3.50
N ILE A 423 7.33 4.52 -3.46
CA ILE A 423 8.19 4.38 -4.65
C ILE A 423 8.90 3.03 -4.70
N SER A 424 9.33 2.63 -5.90
CA SER A 424 10.20 1.47 -6.14
C SER A 424 11.46 1.89 -6.88
N ALA A 425 12.63 1.48 -6.37
CA ALA A 425 13.94 1.72 -6.95
C ALA A 425 14.85 0.50 -6.78
N SER A 426 15.81 0.32 -7.69
CA SER A 426 16.77 -0.79 -7.68
C SER A 426 18.21 -0.38 -7.39
N VAL A 427 18.52 0.91 -7.45
CA VAL A 427 19.85 1.50 -7.22
C VAL A 427 19.74 2.81 -6.41
N PRO A 428 20.71 3.12 -5.52
CA PRO A 428 20.64 4.29 -4.63
C PRO A 428 20.32 5.60 -5.35
N TRP A 429 21.03 5.92 -6.44
CA TRP A 429 20.87 7.22 -7.11
C TRP A 429 19.45 7.48 -7.65
N VAL A 430 18.71 6.43 -8.04
CA VAL A 430 17.29 6.55 -8.45
C VAL A 430 16.42 6.83 -7.23
N ALA A 431 16.65 6.14 -6.11
CA ALA A 431 15.91 6.35 -4.87
C ALA A 431 16.10 7.78 -4.34
N VAL A 432 17.35 8.27 -4.29
CA VAL A 432 17.71 9.64 -3.87
C VAL A 432 17.03 10.68 -4.77
N LYS A 433 17.25 10.62 -6.10
CA LYS A 433 16.65 11.62 -7.02
C LYS A 433 15.12 11.56 -7.05
N SER A 434 14.52 10.40 -6.80
CA SER A 434 13.05 10.28 -6.65
C SER A 434 12.57 10.99 -5.38
N ALA A 435 13.23 10.77 -4.23
CA ALA A 435 12.86 11.42 -2.98
C ALA A 435 13.05 12.94 -3.02
N ASP A 436 14.12 13.42 -3.68
CA ASP A 436 14.37 14.84 -3.95
C ASP A 436 13.23 15.44 -4.82
N ALA A 437 12.88 14.79 -5.93
CA ALA A 437 11.78 15.24 -6.81
C ALA A 437 10.41 15.24 -6.11
N LEU A 438 10.12 14.25 -5.27
CA LEU A 438 8.89 14.19 -4.46
C LEU A 438 8.85 15.31 -3.43
N SER A 439 9.93 15.53 -2.68
CA SER A 439 10.05 16.59 -1.69
C SER A 439 9.80 17.98 -2.29
N ARG A 440 10.32 18.24 -3.52
CA ARG A 440 10.16 19.52 -4.21
C ARG A 440 8.77 19.81 -4.76
N TRP A 441 8.01 18.79 -5.19
CA TRP A 441 6.78 18.99 -5.98
C TRP A 441 5.52 18.30 -5.43
N CYS A 442 5.65 17.52 -4.36
CA CYS A 442 4.53 16.95 -3.63
C CYS A 442 4.58 17.42 -2.16
N PRO A 443 4.26 18.70 -1.87
CA PRO A 443 4.38 19.26 -0.53
C PRO A 443 3.42 18.62 0.48
N HIS A 444 2.32 18.01 0.01
CA HIS A 444 1.34 17.33 0.85
C HIS A 444 1.63 15.83 0.91
N LEU A 445 2.86 15.46 1.30
CA LEU A 445 3.25 14.09 1.58
C LEU A 445 3.47 13.88 3.07
N ARG A 446 2.77 12.89 3.62
CA ARG A 446 3.00 12.41 4.99
C ARG A 446 4.41 11.85 5.14
N LEU A 447 4.84 11.06 4.16
CA LEU A 447 6.07 10.27 4.15
C LEU A 447 6.38 9.79 2.72
N ILE A 448 7.61 9.30 2.50
CA ILE A 448 8.01 8.58 1.30
C ILE A 448 8.42 7.15 1.69
N ASP A 449 7.65 6.17 1.23
CA ASP A 449 7.89 4.74 1.50
C ASP A 449 8.69 4.08 0.37
N LEU A 450 9.74 3.35 0.73
CA LEU A 450 10.48 2.52 -0.21
C LEU A 450 9.89 1.11 -0.25
N ASN A 451 9.40 0.70 -1.43
CA ASN A 451 8.93 -0.66 -1.65
C ASN A 451 10.11 -1.63 -1.71
N CYS A 452 10.22 -2.47 -0.67
CA CYS A 452 11.19 -3.55 -0.53
C CYS A 452 10.51 -4.93 -0.47
N GLY A 453 9.22 -5.01 -0.81
CA GLY A 453 8.38 -6.20 -0.61
C GLY A 453 7.65 -6.70 -1.85
N CYS A 454 7.63 -5.93 -2.95
CA CYS A 454 6.95 -6.30 -4.18
C CYS A 454 7.53 -7.60 -4.77
N PRO A 455 6.72 -8.65 -5.02
CA PRO A 455 7.19 -9.93 -5.55
C PRO A 455 7.12 -10.02 -7.08
N ILE A 456 6.68 -8.96 -7.77
CA ILE A 456 6.55 -8.92 -9.24
C ILE A 456 7.93 -9.15 -9.88
N ASP A 457 8.01 -10.12 -10.79
CA ASP A 457 9.30 -10.60 -11.30
C ASP A 457 10.03 -9.56 -12.15
N MET A 458 9.32 -8.65 -12.83
CA MET A 458 9.93 -7.52 -13.52
C MET A 458 10.68 -6.60 -12.54
N VAL A 459 10.03 -6.26 -11.42
CA VAL A 459 10.62 -5.40 -10.37
C VAL A 459 11.79 -6.12 -9.70
N PHE A 460 11.62 -7.39 -9.32
CA PHE A 460 12.66 -8.22 -8.72
C PHE A 460 13.88 -8.37 -9.64
N LYS A 461 13.69 -8.71 -10.91
CA LYS A 461 14.78 -8.86 -11.91
C LYS A 461 15.52 -7.54 -12.17
N SER A 462 14.85 -6.39 -12.03
CA SER A 462 15.50 -5.08 -12.09
C SER A 462 16.38 -4.75 -10.87
N GLY A 463 16.30 -5.54 -9.80
CA GLY A 463 17.00 -5.33 -8.53
C GLY A 463 16.25 -4.51 -7.49
N GLY A 464 14.96 -4.20 -7.74
CA GLY A 464 14.08 -3.47 -6.81
C GLY A 464 13.07 -4.37 -6.09
N GLY A 465 12.19 -3.77 -5.28
CA GLY A 465 11.19 -4.51 -4.52
C GLY A 465 11.83 -5.55 -3.60
N SER A 466 11.29 -6.77 -3.58
CA SER A 466 11.81 -7.86 -2.73
C SER A 466 13.26 -8.30 -3.02
N ALA A 467 13.88 -7.90 -4.14
CA ALA A 467 15.31 -8.15 -4.38
C ALA A 467 16.24 -7.38 -3.41
N LEU A 468 15.73 -6.32 -2.78
CA LEU A 468 16.46 -5.53 -1.79
C LEU A 468 16.68 -6.29 -0.47
N LEU A 469 15.87 -7.31 -0.18
CA LEU A 469 15.91 -8.10 1.07
C LEU A 469 17.14 -9.01 1.19
N ASP A 470 17.75 -9.39 0.06
CA ASP A 470 19.03 -10.09 -0.01
C ASP A 470 20.22 -9.10 -0.13
N ASN A 471 19.94 -7.79 -0.19
CA ASN A 471 20.90 -6.71 -0.46
C ASN A 471 20.83 -5.60 0.61
N ALA A 472 20.80 -5.98 1.89
CA ALA A 472 20.51 -5.07 3.00
C ALA A 472 21.40 -3.80 3.04
N GLY A 473 22.69 -3.89 2.68
CA GLY A 473 23.57 -2.72 2.59
C GLY A 473 23.39 -1.84 1.35
N LYS A 474 22.69 -2.30 0.31
CA LYS A 474 22.19 -1.43 -0.77
C LYS A 474 20.94 -0.68 -0.30
N LEU A 475 20.06 -1.38 0.42
CA LEU A 475 18.83 -0.84 0.98
C LEU A 475 19.12 0.26 2.02
N GLU A 476 20.05 0.05 2.95
CA GLU A 476 20.46 1.09 3.90
C GLU A 476 20.95 2.37 3.20
N ARG A 477 21.80 2.22 2.17
CA ARG A 477 22.31 3.35 1.37
C ARG A 477 21.20 4.09 0.62
N MET A 478 20.15 3.39 0.17
CA MET A 478 18.95 4.04 -0.38
C MET A 478 18.26 4.88 0.69
N ILE A 479 17.99 4.32 1.86
CA ILE A 479 17.28 5.02 2.95
C ILE A 479 18.08 6.23 3.43
N ARG A 480 19.39 6.10 3.71
CA ARG A 480 20.27 7.23 4.07
C ARG A 480 20.25 8.34 3.03
N GLY A 481 20.38 7.99 1.75
CA GLY A 481 20.36 8.96 0.67
C GLY A 481 19.01 9.64 0.46
N MET A 482 17.90 8.89 0.59
CA MET A 482 16.54 9.47 0.58
C MET A 482 16.36 10.42 1.76
N ASN A 483 16.77 10.00 2.96
CA ASN A 483 16.70 10.79 4.19
C ASN A 483 17.47 12.12 4.06
N ALA A 484 18.66 12.09 3.45
CA ALA A 484 19.48 13.29 3.24
C ALA A 484 18.82 14.39 2.37
N VAL A 485 17.90 14.02 1.45
CA VAL A 485 17.33 14.93 0.44
C VAL A 485 15.83 15.17 0.57
N SER A 486 15.11 14.41 1.39
CA SER A 486 13.64 14.50 1.49
C SER A 486 13.09 15.70 2.28
N GLY A 487 13.92 16.70 2.61
CA GLY A 487 13.50 17.85 3.42
C GLY A 487 12.93 17.41 4.77
N GLU A 488 11.75 17.90 5.14
CA GLU A 488 11.05 17.48 6.35
C GLU A 488 10.31 16.14 6.21
N VAL A 489 10.18 15.58 5.00
CA VAL A 489 9.34 14.40 4.74
C VAL A 489 10.05 13.12 5.23
N PRO A 490 9.47 12.36 6.17
CA PRO A 490 10.07 11.12 6.69
C PRO A 490 10.16 10.01 5.64
N ILE A 491 11.11 9.09 5.84
CA ILE A 491 11.30 7.91 4.99
C ILE A 491 10.83 6.65 5.72
N THR A 492 10.05 5.80 5.07
CA THR A 492 9.64 4.47 5.59
C THR A 492 10.03 3.35 4.63
N ALA A 493 9.92 2.10 5.06
CA ALA A 493 10.15 0.95 4.19
C ALA A 493 9.12 -0.18 4.39
N LYS A 494 8.60 -0.73 3.29
CA LYS A 494 7.72 -1.90 3.30
C LYS A 494 8.44 -3.15 2.81
N ILE A 495 8.68 -4.10 3.72
CA ILE A 495 9.45 -5.34 3.51
C ILE A 495 8.56 -6.61 3.52
N ARG A 496 9.19 -7.75 3.27
CA ARG A 496 8.66 -9.13 3.42
C ARG A 496 9.59 -9.91 4.35
N THR A 497 9.19 -11.10 4.82
CA THR A 497 10.01 -11.92 5.75
C THR A 497 11.38 -12.30 5.17
N GLY A 498 11.47 -12.39 3.84
CA GLY A 498 12.70 -12.57 3.08
C GLY A 498 12.39 -12.87 1.60
N VAL A 499 13.42 -13.14 0.80
CA VAL A 499 13.22 -13.66 -0.56
C VAL A 499 12.71 -15.11 -0.50
N ARG A 500 13.38 -15.95 0.31
CA ARG A 500 13.12 -17.40 0.38
C ARG A 500 12.28 -17.79 1.59
N ASN A 501 11.42 -18.79 1.44
CA ASN A 501 10.55 -19.25 2.53
C ASN A 501 11.32 -19.83 3.73
N ASN A 502 12.43 -20.53 3.48
CA ASN A 502 13.23 -21.21 4.51
C ASN A 502 14.45 -20.39 5.01
N ARG A 503 14.56 -19.13 4.59
CA ARG A 503 15.65 -18.23 4.97
C ARG A 503 15.11 -16.81 5.12
N PRO A 504 14.37 -16.51 6.20
CA PRO A 504 13.94 -15.15 6.49
C PRO A 504 15.17 -14.25 6.70
N THR A 505 15.14 -13.06 6.12
CA THR A 505 16.18 -12.03 6.26
C THR A 505 15.67 -10.77 6.98
N ALA A 506 14.37 -10.70 7.28
CA ALA A 506 13.74 -9.52 7.87
C ALA A 506 14.40 -9.04 9.16
N ASN A 507 14.78 -9.90 10.10
CA ASN A 507 15.44 -9.47 11.35
C ASN A 507 16.74 -8.68 11.08
N GLN A 508 17.57 -9.16 10.14
CA GLN A 508 18.81 -8.50 9.74
C GLN A 508 18.52 -7.18 8.99
N VAL A 509 17.50 -7.18 8.12
CA VAL A 509 17.07 -5.98 7.38
C VAL A 509 16.52 -4.91 8.34
N ILE A 510 15.68 -5.30 9.29
CA ILE A 510 15.08 -4.44 10.31
C ILE A 510 16.16 -3.81 11.18
N SER A 511 17.06 -4.61 11.76
CA SER A 511 18.17 -4.12 12.59
C SER A 511 19.03 -3.11 11.82
N ARG A 512 19.37 -3.42 10.56
CA ARG A 512 20.13 -2.50 9.69
C ARG A 512 19.34 -1.24 9.31
N LEU A 513 18.02 -1.30 9.14
CA LEU A 513 17.18 -0.13 8.83
C LEU A 513 16.96 0.79 10.04
N ALA A 514 16.88 0.22 11.24
CA ALA A 514 16.72 0.96 12.49
C ALA A 514 18.04 1.61 12.94
N PHE A 515 19.16 0.89 12.88
CA PHE A 515 20.43 1.33 13.48
C PHE A 515 21.60 1.52 12.52
N GLY A 516 21.51 0.99 11.30
CA GLY A 516 22.62 0.96 10.35
C GLY A 516 23.45 -0.30 10.47
N GLY A 517 24.18 -0.63 9.40
CA GLY A 517 25.17 -1.70 9.42
C GLY A 517 26.34 -1.37 10.33
N SER A 518 27.07 -2.38 10.81
CA SER A 518 28.26 -2.18 11.65
C SER A 518 29.32 -1.31 10.99
N GLU A 519 29.37 -1.24 9.66
CA GLU A 519 30.29 -0.37 8.91
C GLU A 519 29.89 1.11 8.92
N HIS A 520 28.64 1.43 9.25
CA HIS A 520 28.12 2.82 9.26
C HIS A 520 27.65 3.29 10.65
N ARG A 521 27.16 2.40 11.52
CA ARG A 521 26.47 2.75 12.79
C ARG A 521 27.30 3.68 13.68
N GLU A 522 28.59 3.40 13.83
CA GLU A 522 29.52 4.19 14.65
C GLU A 522 29.79 5.60 14.08
N ARG A 523 29.83 5.74 12.74
CA ARG A 523 30.24 7.00 12.06
C ARG A 523 29.07 7.88 11.60
N LEU A 524 27.96 7.25 11.23
CA LEU A 524 26.81 7.86 10.55
C LEU A 524 25.50 7.67 11.31
N GLY A 525 25.54 7.05 12.50
CA GLY A 525 24.35 6.77 13.31
C GLY A 525 23.30 5.92 12.57
N ALA A 526 22.04 6.11 12.94
CA ALA A 526 20.90 5.43 12.30
C ALA A 526 20.68 5.89 10.84
N PRO A 527 20.06 5.07 9.97
CA PRO A 527 19.72 5.47 8.60
C PRO A 527 18.60 6.51 8.47
N GLY A 528 17.81 6.71 9.53
CA GLY A 528 16.64 7.60 9.53
C GLY A 528 15.36 6.95 8.98
N CYS A 529 15.13 5.65 9.18
CA CYS A 529 13.87 5.00 8.81
C CYS A 529 12.80 5.23 9.90
N ALA A 530 11.72 5.96 9.57
CA ALA A 530 10.71 6.39 10.52
C ALA A 530 9.71 5.29 10.92
N ALA A 531 9.44 4.37 10.00
CA ALA A 531 8.63 3.19 10.23
C ALA A 531 9.00 2.05 9.26
N ILE A 532 8.83 0.82 9.72
CA ILE A 532 9.02 -0.40 8.92
C ILE A 532 7.71 -1.17 8.91
N THR A 533 7.20 -1.52 7.72
CA THR A 533 6.05 -2.42 7.58
C THR A 533 6.50 -3.80 7.13
N LEU A 534 6.21 -4.84 7.90
CA LEU A 534 6.52 -6.24 7.54
C LEU A 534 5.28 -6.97 7.01
N HIS A 535 5.32 -7.38 5.75
CA HIS A 535 4.39 -8.40 5.25
C HIS A 535 4.85 -9.78 5.73
N GLY A 536 3.98 -10.51 6.44
CA GLY A 536 4.23 -11.83 7.03
C GLY A 536 4.38 -12.97 6.01
N ARG A 537 4.86 -12.69 4.80
CA ARG A 537 5.19 -13.71 3.79
C ARG A 537 6.55 -13.44 3.16
N SER A 538 7.21 -14.50 2.69
CA SER A 538 8.38 -14.36 1.82
C SER A 538 7.97 -13.96 0.39
N ARG A 539 8.93 -13.60 -0.47
CA ARG A 539 8.65 -13.40 -1.90
C ARG A 539 8.12 -14.70 -2.53
N GLU A 540 8.80 -15.82 -2.31
CA GLU A 540 8.45 -17.14 -2.87
C GLU A 540 7.04 -17.59 -2.52
N GLN A 541 6.60 -17.36 -1.28
CA GLN A 541 5.23 -17.69 -0.86
C GLN A 541 4.15 -16.90 -1.63
N ARG A 542 4.50 -15.75 -2.24
CA ARG A 542 3.59 -14.78 -2.87
C ARG A 542 2.36 -14.50 -2.00
N TYR A 543 1.27 -15.25 -2.23
CA TYR A 543 0.02 -15.22 -1.48
C TYR A 543 -0.55 -16.63 -1.18
N THR A 544 0.14 -17.72 -1.54
CA THR A 544 -0.35 -19.13 -1.50
C THR A 544 -0.30 -19.79 -0.11
N LYS A 545 0.26 -19.09 0.88
CA LYS A 545 0.32 -19.48 2.30
C LYS A 545 -0.42 -18.43 3.14
N LYS A 546 -0.80 -18.74 4.39
CA LYS A 546 -1.20 -17.70 5.35
C LYS A 546 -0.03 -16.77 5.68
N ALA A 547 -0.31 -15.54 6.11
CA ALA A 547 0.70 -14.68 6.71
C ALA A 547 1.15 -15.22 8.08
N ASP A 548 2.45 -15.18 8.33
CA ASP A 548 3.08 -15.60 9.59
C ASP A 548 3.13 -14.42 10.58
N TRP A 549 2.08 -14.31 11.40
CA TRP A 549 1.97 -13.31 12.45
C TRP A 549 2.83 -13.62 13.68
N GLY A 550 3.23 -14.88 13.89
CA GLY A 550 4.18 -15.25 14.94
C GLY A 550 5.58 -14.69 14.64
N PHE A 551 6.02 -14.78 13.40
CA PHE A 551 7.26 -14.15 12.94
C PHE A 551 7.18 -12.62 12.95
N ILE A 552 6.03 -12.02 12.61
CA ILE A 552 5.81 -10.56 12.81
C ILE A 552 5.98 -10.20 14.29
N GLY A 553 5.40 -10.99 15.21
CA GLY A 553 5.56 -10.78 16.65
C GLY A 553 7.01 -10.82 17.12
N GLN A 554 7.80 -11.77 16.62
CA GLN A 554 9.25 -11.83 16.89
C GLN A 554 9.99 -10.58 16.40
N CYS A 555 9.67 -10.10 15.19
CA CYS A 555 10.23 -8.84 14.67
C CYS A 555 9.78 -7.61 15.47
N SER A 556 8.55 -7.60 16.00
CA SER A 556 8.04 -6.50 16.81
C SER A 556 8.71 -6.45 18.19
N ALA A 557 8.83 -7.60 18.86
CA ALA A 557 9.57 -7.72 20.12
C ALA A 557 11.02 -7.27 19.96
N LEU A 558 11.67 -7.63 18.84
CA LEU A 558 13.01 -7.15 18.50
C LEU A 558 13.07 -5.62 18.36
N ILE A 559 12.10 -4.98 17.70
CA ILE A 559 12.06 -3.51 17.58
C ILE A 559 11.74 -2.83 18.93
N ARG A 560 10.95 -3.47 19.80
CA ARG A 560 10.66 -2.97 21.14
C ARG A 560 11.90 -3.00 22.03
N SER A 561 12.59 -4.14 22.16
CA SER A 561 13.84 -4.20 22.94
C SER A 561 14.89 -3.24 22.37
N TYR A 562 14.91 -3.04 21.05
CA TYR A 562 15.76 -2.06 20.38
C TYR A 562 15.43 -0.60 20.64
N ASN A 563 14.17 -0.25 20.92
CA ASN A 563 13.81 1.08 21.38
C ASN A 563 14.17 1.23 22.88
N GLU A 564 13.92 0.20 23.69
CA GLU A 564 14.22 0.16 25.14
C GLU A 564 15.74 0.21 25.42
N GLU A 565 16.55 -0.69 24.83
CA GLU A 565 18.03 -0.73 24.94
C GLU A 565 18.69 0.58 24.49
N LYS A 566 18.03 1.38 23.64
CA LYS A 566 18.56 2.68 23.19
C LYS A 566 18.43 3.75 24.26
N ASP A 567 17.33 3.74 25.01
CA ASP A 567 17.10 4.65 26.13
C ASP A 567 18.12 4.38 27.26
N ASP A 568 18.53 3.12 27.45
CA ASP A 568 19.62 2.74 28.36
C ASP A 568 21.02 3.14 27.84
N LEU A 569 21.27 3.04 26.53
CA LEU A 569 22.57 3.33 25.90
C LEU A 569 22.89 4.83 25.76
N THR A 570 21.90 5.71 25.92
CA THR A 570 22.08 7.16 25.75
C THR A 570 22.85 7.83 26.90
N ASP A 571 23.09 7.14 28.01
CA ASP A 571 23.79 7.67 29.19
C ASP A 571 25.33 7.56 29.13
N THR A 572 25.91 6.83 28.17
CA THR A 572 27.38 6.55 28.15
C THR A 572 28.08 6.64 26.79
N ALA A 573 27.37 6.90 25.69
CA ALA A 573 27.94 7.09 24.36
C ALA A 573 27.52 8.45 23.77
N ALA A 574 28.33 9.01 22.85
CA ALA A 574 28.03 10.29 22.22
C ALA A 574 26.63 10.28 21.58
N GLU A 575 25.78 11.24 21.96
CA GLU A 575 24.39 11.30 21.51
C GLU A 575 24.30 11.24 19.97
N PRO A 576 23.44 10.38 19.41
CA PRO A 576 23.29 10.28 17.96
C PRO A 576 22.73 11.60 17.41
N ASP A 577 23.41 12.18 16.43
CA ASP A 577 23.05 13.46 15.83
C ASP A 577 21.54 13.51 15.47
N PRO A 578 20.75 14.42 16.06
CA PRO A 578 19.30 14.47 15.85
C PRO A 578 18.87 14.60 14.39
N SER A 579 19.72 15.16 13.52
CA SER A 579 19.46 15.25 12.08
C SER A 579 19.50 13.89 11.35
N THR A 580 20.12 12.87 11.94
CA THR A 580 20.15 11.50 11.39
C THR A 580 18.92 10.68 11.80
N LEU A 581 18.17 11.13 12.80
CA LEU A 581 17.08 10.40 13.40
C LEU A 581 15.74 10.65 12.70
N ALA A 582 14.88 9.65 12.75
CA ALA A 582 13.70 9.61 11.91
C ALA A 582 12.46 10.25 12.53
N ASN A 583 12.36 10.26 13.87
CA ASN A 583 11.09 10.51 14.55
C ASN A 583 11.13 11.08 15.99
N THR A 584 12.30 11.26 16.63
CA THR A 584 12.52 12.04 17.89
C THR A 584 14.01 12.35 18.03
N LYS A 585 14.42 13.07 19.09
CA LYS A 585 15.79 12.98 19.63
C LYS A 585 16.18 11.54 20.02
N ASP A 586 15.20 10.74 20.45
CA ASP A 586 15.35 9.32 20.79
C ASP A 586 15.22 8.40 19.58
N GLY A 587 14.88 8.92 18.40
CA GLY A 587 14.88 8.22 17.10
C GLY A 587 14.09 6.90 17.01
N ARG A 588 12.97 6.76 17.73
CA ARG A 588 12.11 5.55 17.68
C ARG A 588 11.69 5.19 16.25
N VAL A 589 11.68 3.89 15.96
CA VAL A 589 11.13 3.32 14.71
C VAL A 589 9.78 2.66 15.00
N TYR A 590 8.72 3.07 14.29
CA TYR A 590 7.43 2.39 14.36
C TYR A 590 7.42 1.09 13.54
N PHE A 591 6.67 0.09 13.98
CA PHE A 591 6.55 -1.20 13.31
C PHE A 591 5.10 -1.57 13.00
N LEU A 592 4.84 -1.84 11.72
CA LEU A 592 3.51 -2.22 11.23
C LEU A 592 3.49 -3.68 10.76
N GLY A 593 2.50 -4.43 11.24
CA GLY A 593 2.20 -5.76 10.73
C GLY A 593 1.37 -5.69 9.46
N ASN A 594 1.57 -6.64 8.53
CA ASN A 594 0.78 -6.71 7.30
C ASN A 594 0.53 -8.16 6.87
N GLY A 595 -0.71 -8.45 6.51
CA GLY A 595 -1.12 -9.71 5.88
C GLY A 595 -2.38 -10.29 6.50
N ASP A 596 -3.32 -10.72 5.67
CA ASP A 596 -4.47 -11.58 6.01
C ASP A 596 -5.49 -11.10 7.06
N CYS A 597 -5.30 -9.93 7.67
CA CYS A 597 -6.32 -9.23 8.47
C CYS A 597 -7.61 -9.02 7.63
N PHE A 598 -8.74 -9.55 8.11
CA PHE A 598 -10.03 -9.52 7.40
C PHE A 598 -11.23 -9.15 8.30
N SER A 599 -11.03 -9.10 9.60
CA SER A 599 -11.99 -8.69 10.63
C SER A 599 -11.37 -7.73 11.64
N HIS A 600 -12.23 -7.06 12.43
CA HIS A 600 -11.79 -6.29 13.58
C HIS A 600 -11.15 -7.17 14.67
N GLU A 601 -11.54 -8.44 14.77
CA GLU A 601 -10.91 -9.40 15.68
C GLU A 601 -9.47 -9.71 15.27
N ASP A 602 -9.22 -9.96 13.98
CA ASP A 602 -7.85 -10.12 13.46
C ASP A 602 -7.01 -8.87 13.78
N TYR A 603 -7.54 -7.67 13.51
CA TYR A 603 -6.84 -6.42 13.78
C TYR A 603 -6.46 -6.30 15.26
N ARG A 604 -7.43 -6.56 16.16
CA ARG A 604 -7.23 -6.51 17.61
C ARG A 604 -6.22 -7.56 18.09
N ASP A 605 -6.32 -8.80 17.62
CA ASP A 605 -5.37 -9.88 17.90
C ASP A 605 -3.95 -9.47 17.48
N HIS A 606 -3.78 -8.93 16.28
CA HIS A 606 -2.47 -8.56 15.77
C HIS A 606 -1.82 -7.39 16.54
N ILE A 607 -2.61 -6.43 17.03
CA ILE A 607 -2.12 -5.41 17.98
C ILE A 607 -1.72 -6.04 19.31
N GLN A 608 -2.59 -6.87 19.90
CA GLN A 608 -2.42 -7.40 21.26
C GLN A 608 -1.33 -8.48 21.36
N ASN A 609 -1.33 -9.45 20.45
CA ASN A 609 -0.51 -10.66 20.51
C ASN A 609 0.75 -10.59 19.63
N ALA A 610 0.69 -9.96 18.45
CA ALA A 610 1.89 -9.69 17.65
C ALA A 610 2.55 -8.35 18.01
N GLY A 611 1.92 -7.52 18.84
CA GLY A 611 2.54 -6.35 19.45
C GLY A 611 2.99 -5.27 18.46
N VAL A 612 2.36 -5.16 17.29
CA VAL A 612 2.70 -4.12 16.30
C VAL A 612 2.05 -2.78 16.68
N ASP A 613 2.64 -1.64 16.30
CA ASP A 613 2.06 -0.31 16.60
C ASP A 613 0.75 -0.08 15.84
N SER A 614 0.66 -0.59 14.59
CA SER A 614 -0.58 -0.62 13.80
C SER A 614 -0.55 -1.77 12.77
N VAL A 615 -1.71 -2.12 12.22
CA VAL A 615 -1.84 -3.09 11.11
C VAL A 615 -2.14 -2.38 9.80
N MET A 616 -1.36 -2.72 8.78
CA MET A 616 -1.62 -2.36 7.39
C MET A 616 -2.47 -3.45 6.70
N ILE A 617 -3.59 -3.04 6.11
CA ILE A 617 -4.64 -3.91 5.53
C ILE A 617 -4.64 -3.77 4.01
N GLY A 618 -4.54 -4.90 3.30
CA GLY A 618 -4.56 -4.96 1.84
C GLY A 618 -5.86 -5.57 1.30
N ARG A 619 -5.78 -6.82 0.82
CA ARG A 619 -6.92 -7.56 0.23
C ARG A 619 -8.20 -7.57 1.08
N GLY A 620 -8.09 -7.53 2.42
CA GLY A 620 -9.25 -7.43 3.30
C GLY A 620 -10.10 -6.18 3.02
N ALA A 621 -9.46 -5.02 2.80
CA ALA A 621 -10.15 -3.80 2.41
C ALA A 621 -10.71 -3.87 0.98
N LEU A 622 -10.04 -4.53 0.03
CA LEU A 622 -10.56 -4.71 -1.34
C LEU A 622 -11.85 -5.54 -1.37
N ILE A 623 -11.91 -6.60 -0.56
CA ILE A 623 -13.12 -7.42 -0.44
C ILE A 623 -14.20 -6.65 0.34
N LYS A 624 -13.81 -5.99 1.45
CA LYS A 624 -14.70 -5.36 2.43
C LYS A 624 -14.17 -3.99 2.88
N PRO A 625 -14.43 -2.87 2.17
CA PRO A 625 -13.87 -1.56 2.54
C PRO A 625 -14.31 -1.06 3.93
N TRP A 626 -15.50 -1.43 4.39
CA TRP A 626 -16.01 -1.10 5.73
C TRP A 626 -15.36 -1.94 6.85
N LEU A 627 -14.32 -2.75 6.55
CA LEU A 627 -13.45 -3.34 7.57
C LEU A 627 -12.82 -2.26 8.47
N PHE A 628 -12.53 -1.08 7.94
CA PHE A 628 -12.07 0.05 8.76
C PHE A 628 -13.14 0.53 9.76
N GLU A 629 -14.42 0.50 9.37
CA GLU A 629 -15.57 0.85 10.21
C GLU A 629 -15.82 -0.23 11.28
N GLU A 630 -15.63 -1.51 10.93
CA GLU A 630 -15.64 -2.62 11.89
C GLU A 630 -14.54 -2.46 12.95
N ILE A 631 -13.32 -2.07 12.54
CA ILE A 631 -12.18 -1.84 13.45
C ILE A 631 -12.46 -0.67 14.38
N GLU A 632 -12.96 0.46 13.86
CA GLU A 632 -13.30 1.62 14.69
C GLU A 632 -14.43 1.32 15.70
N LYS A 633 -15.43 0.52 15.29
CA LYS A 633 -16.57 0.15 16.14
C LYS A 633 -16.31 -1.08 17.03
N GLY A 634 -15.22 -1.81 16.81
CA GLY A 634 -14.91 -3.05 17.53
C GLY A 634 -15.98 -4.14 17.37
N GLN A 635 -16.65 -4.22 16.21
CA GLN A 635 -17.72 -5.20 15.96
C GLN A 635 -17.86 -5.57 14.47
N TYR A 636 -18.50 -6.70 14.20
CA TYR A 636 -18.88 -7.12 12.86
C TYR A 636 -20.01 -6.27 12.27
N LEU A 637 -19.95 -5.98 10.96
CA LEU A 637 -20.96 -5.18 10.27
C LEU A 637 -21.48 -5.92 9.02
N ASP A 638 -22.69 -6.47 9.14
CA ASP A 638 -23.42 -7.09 8.01
C ASP A 638 -24.13 -6.03 7.17
N LYS A 639 -23.39 -5.39 6.25
CA LYS A 639 -23.93 -4.35 5.38
C LYS A 639 -24.91 -4.94 4.37
N SER A 640 -26.12 -4.38 4.35
CA SER A 640 -27.17 -4.75 3.40
C SER A 640 -26.72 -4.55 1.95
N ALA A 641 -27.39 -5.23 1.01
CA ALA A 641 -27.11 -5.06 -0.42
C ALA A 641 -27.23 -3.59 -0.88
N THR A 642 -28.19 -2.84 -0.33
CA THR A 642 -28.38 -1.42 -0.63
C THR A 642 -27.24 -0.56 -0.09
N GLU A 643 -26.79 -0.75 1.15
CA GLU A 643 -25.62 -0.05 1.68
C GLU A 643 -24.37 -0.33 0.84
N ARG A 644 -24.14 -1.60 0.47
CA ARG A 644 -23.01 -1.98 -0.39
C ARG A 644 -23.10 -1.36 -1.78
N LEU A 645 -24.31 -1.16 -2.31
CA LEU A 645 -24.54 -0.43 -3.56
C LEU A 645 -24.18 1.07 -3.42
N THR A 646 -24.45 1.70 -2.27
CA THR A 646 -24.01 3.10 -2.04
C THR A 646 -22.48 3.26 -2.01
N TYR A 647 -21.72 2.24 -1.60
CA TYR A 647 -20.26 2.28 -1.66
C TYR A 647 -19.74 2.21 -3.10
N ILE A 648 -20.42 1.46 -3.97
CA ILE A 648 -20.17 1.46 -5.41
C ILE A 648 -20.50 2.82 -6.02
N GLU A 649 -21.63 3.42 -5.64
CA GLU A 649 -22.00 4.78 -6.05
C GLU A 649 -20.93 5.82 -5.66
N LYS A 650 -20.49 5.80 -4.39
CA LYS A 650 -19.42 6.67 -3.90
C LYS A 650 -18.14 6.50 -4.71
N PHE A 651 -17.71 5.26 -4.96
CA PHE A 651 -16.54 5.00 -5.81
C PHE A 651 -16.70 5.60 -7.21
N VAL A 652 -17.89 5.46 -7.83
CA VAL A 652 -18.16 6.05 -9.14
C VAL A 652 -18.07 7.57 -9.11
N ARG A 653 -18.73 8.24 -8.14
CA ARG A 653 -18.67 9.71 -8.01
C ARG A 653 -17.23 10.19 -7.82
N TYR A 654 -16.46 9.51 -6.97
CA TYR A 654 -15.05 9.83 -6.73
C TYR A 654 -14.17 9.54 -7.95
N GLY A 655 -14.50 8.52 -8.75
CA GLY A 655 -13.84 8.22 -10.02
C GLY A 655 -14.10 9.28 -11.10
N LEU A 656 -15.33 9.77 -11.22
CA LEU A 656 -15.67 10.85 -12.14
C LEU A 656 -14.90 12.14 -11.79
N GLU A 657 -14.78 12.47 -10.50
CA GLU A 657 -13.96 13.58 -10.03
C GLU A 657 -12.45 13.36 -10.27
N ALA A 658 -11.95 12.14 -10.02
CA ALA A 658 -10.53 11.79 -10.13
C ALA A 658 -10.04 11.56 -11.58
N TRP A 659 -10.90 11.21 -12.52
CA TRP A 659 -10.54 10.88 -13.90
C TRP A 659 -11.24 11.74 -14.95
N GLY A 660 -12.44 12.25 -14.67
CA GLY A 660 -13.26 13.07 -15.57
C GLY A 660 -14.67 12.51 -15.72
N SER A 661 -15.59 13.39 -16.14
CA SER A 661 -16.97 13.04 -16.53
C SER A 661 -17.17 13.03 -18.05
N ASP A 662 -16.09 13.06 -18.83
CA ASP A 662 -16.08 12.77 -20.26
C ASP A 662 -16.01 11.26 -20.54
N GLU A 663 -16.05 10.84 -21.81
CA GLU A 663 -15.99 9.40 -22.17
C GLU A 663 -14.73 8.71 -21.64
N LEU A 664 -13.58 9.41 -21.68
CA LEU A 664 -12.32 8.92 -21.14
C LEU A 664 -12.38 8.71 -19.62
N GLY A 665 -12.84 9.71 -18.86
CA GLY A 665 -12.97 9.62 -17.41
C GLY A 665 -14.00 8.57 -16.96
N ILE A 666 -15.11 8.43 -17.68
CA ILE A 666 -16.09 7.35 -17.49
C ILE A 666 -15.47 5.97 -17.78
N GLY A 667 -14.70 5.83 -18.86
CA GLY A 667 -14.01 4.59 -19.21
C GLY A 667 -12.98 4.16 -18.16
N PHE A 668 -12.19 5.10 -17.63
CA PHE A 668 -11.29 4.84 -16.49
C PHE A 668 -12.08 4.46 -15.22
N THR A 669 -13.12 5.22 -14.88
CA THR A 669 -13.98 4.93 -13.71
C THR A 669 -14.57 3.54 -13.79
N ARG A 670 -15.14 3.16 -14.95
CA ARG A 670 -15.68 1.82 -15.21
C ARG A 670 -14.60 0.76 -15.05
N ARG A 671 -13.44 0.94 -15.67
CA ARG A 671 -12.32 -0.02 -15.59
C ARG A 671 -11.92 -0.32 -14.15
N PHE A 672 -11.61 0.70 -13.35
CA PHE A 672 -11.15 0.49 -11.98
C PHE A 672 -12.26 0.02 -11.02
N LEU A 673 -13.53 0.36 -11.31
CA LEU A 673 -14.68 -0.24 -10.62
C LEU A 673 -14.75 -1.75 -10.91
N LEU A 674 -14.66 -2.19 -12.16
CA LEU A 674 -14.73 -3.62 -12.51
C LEU A 674 -13.56 -4.43 -11.91
N GLU A 675 -12.36 -3.84 -11.84
CA GLU A 675 -11.24 -4.45 -11.12
C GLU A 675 -11.52 -4.55 -9.61
N TRP A 676 -12.22 -3.58 -9.00
CA TRP A 676 -12.62 -3.65 -7.58
C TRP A 676 -13.74 -4.68 -7.34
N LEU A 677 -14.75 -4.74 -8.21
CA LEU A 677 -15.80 -5.76 -8.18
C LEU A 677 -15.22 -7.18 -8.26
N SER A 678 -14.11 -7.36 -8.98
CA SER A 678 -13.35 -8.63 -9.01
C SER A 678 -12.77 -9.06 -7.66
N PHE A 679 -12.70 -8.17 -6.65
CA PHE A 679 -12.42 -8.53 -5.26
C PHE A 679 -13.69 -8.60 -4.40
N THR A 680 -14.57 -7.59 -4.45
CA THR A 680 -15.71 -7.50 -3.50
C THR A 680 -16.77 -8.60 -3.71
N HIS A 681 -16.85 -9.24 -4.89
CA HIS A 681 -17.73 -10.41 -5.07
C HIS A 681 -17.37 -11.61 -4.16
N ARG A 682 -16.14 -11.65 -3.61
CA ARG A 682 -15.72 -12.65 -2.63
C ARG A 682 -16.30 -12.43 -1.22
N TYR A 683 -16.91 -11.27 -0.96
CA TYR A 683 -17.53 -11.00 0.34
C TYR A 683 -18.77 -11.88 0.51
N VAL A 684 -18.78 -12.66 1.59
CA VAL A 684 -19.97 -13.35 2.07
C VAL A 684 -20.60 -12.50 3.18
N PRO A 685 -21.89 -12.14 3.08
CA PRO A 685 -22.60 -11.47 4.15
C PRO A 685 -22.52 -12.21 5.49
N ILE A 686 -22.36 -11.48 6.58
CA ILE A 686 -22.06 -12.08 7.88
C ILE A 686 -23.24 -12.92 8.40
N GLY A 687 -24.50 -12.50 8.16
CA GLY A 687 -25.69 -13.29 8.46
C GLY A 687 -25.86 -14.58 7.64
N LEU A 688 -25.06 -14.78 6.58
CA LEU A 688 -25.04 -15.98 5.75
C LEU A 688 -24.00 -17.02 6.18
N LEU A 689 -23.11 -16.67 7.12
CA LEU A 689 -22.07 -17.57 7.63
C LEU A 689 -22.61 -18.44 8.78
N GLU A 690 -22.19 -19.71 8.83
CA GLU A 690 -22.49 -20.64 9.93
C GLU A 690 -21.70 -20.28 11.20
N HIS A 691 -20.46 -19.80 11.04
CA HIS A 691 -19.60 -19.36 12.12
C HIS A 691 -18.69 -18.18 11.71
N LEU A 692 -18.20 -17.44 12.72
CA LEU A 692 -17.28 -16.31 12.58
C LEU A 692 -15.97 -16.60 13.34
N PRO A 693 -14.84 -15.96 12.99
CA PRO A 693 -14.59 -15.16 11.79
C PRO A 693 -14.56 -16.00 10.48
N PRO A 694 -14.94 -15.42 9.32
CA PRO A 694 -14.53 -15.97 8.03
C PRO A 694 -13.03 -15.74 7.80
N SER A 695 -12.31 -16.66 7.16
CA SER A 695 -10.90 -16.45 6.79
C SER A 695 -10.76 -15.83 5.40
N LEU A 696 -9.80 -14.92 5.23
CA LEU A 696 -9.50 -14.27 3.93
C LEU A 696 -9.19 -15.27 2.80
N ASN A 697 -8.72 -16.47 3.15
CA ASN A 697 -8.33 -17.49 2.18
C ASN A 697 -9.49 -18.43 1.83
N ASP A 698 -10.62 -18.32 2.52
CA ASP A 698 -11.80 -19.13 2.28
C ASP A 698 -12.51 -18.60 1.01
N ARG A 699 -13.04 -19.53 0.21
CA ARG A 699 -13.72 -19.23 -1.05
C ARG A 699 -15.21 -19.55 -0.90
N PRO A 700 -16.13 -18.64 -1.25
CA PRO A 700 -17.55 -18.96 -1.19
C PRO A 700 -17.88 -20.14 -2.11
N PRO A 701 -18.68 -21.13 -1.65
CA PRO A 701 -19.36 -22.06 -2.55
C PRO A 701 -20.38 -21.29 -3.42
N ALA A 702 -21.00 -21.96 -4.39
CA ALA A 702 -22.14 -21.35 -5.09
C ALA A 702 -23.29 -21.12 -4.10
N TYR A 703 -23.68 -19.85 -3.91
CA TYR A 703 -24.72 -19.45 -2.97
C TYR A 703 -25.63 -18.38 -3.57
N LYS A 704 -26.88 -18.32 -3.08
CA LYS A 704 -27.83 -17.25 -3.38
C LYS A 704 -27.83 -16.25 -2.23
N GLY A 705 -27.81 -14.96 -2.55
CA GLY A 705 -27.93 -13.89 -1.56
C GLY A 705 -29.34 -13.80 -0.96
N ARG A 706 -29.50 -12.99 0.10
CA ARG A 706 -30.81 -12.69 0.72
C ARG A 706 -31.81 -12.07 -0.26
N ASN A 707 -31.32 -11.46 -1.32
CA ASN A 707 -32.11 -10.88 -2.41
C ASN A 707 -31.31 -10.95 -3.74
N GLU A 708 -31.95 -10.52 -4.83
CA GLU A 708 -31.36 -10.55 -6.18
C GLU A 708 -30.12 -9.67 -6.30
N LEU A 709 -30.12 -8.47 -5.70
CA LEU A 709 -28.98 -7.56 -5.73
C LEU A 709 -27.75 -8.15 -5.00
N GLU A 710 -27.96 -8.82 -3.86
CA GLU A 710 -26.91 -9.53 -3.14
C GLU A 710 -26.36 -10.70 -3.96
N THR A 711 -27.23 -11.43 -4.67
CA THR A 711 -26.85 -12.50 -5.59
C THR A 711 -26.05 -11.97 -6.78
N LEU A 712 -26.46 -10.83 -7.35
CA LEU A 712 -25.76 -10.15 -8.44
C LEU A 712 -24.35 -9.69 -8.02
N MET A 713 -24.23 -9.13 -6.81
CA MET A 713 -22.94 -8.71 -6.25
C MET A 713 -22.00 -9.89 -5.93
N ALA A 714 -22.56 -11.06 -5.58
CA ALA A 714 -21.80 -12.28 -5.34
C ALA A 714 -21.38 -13.02 -6.65
N SER A 715 -21.93 -12.62 -7.81
CA SER A 715 -21.63 -13.25 -9.09
C SER A 715 -20.13 -13.19 -9.41
N ASN A 716 -19.57 -14.32 -9.84
CA ASN A 716 -18.21 -14.42 -10.37
C ASN A 716 -18.14 -14.10 -11.88
N ASN A 717 -19.28 -13.78 -12.51
CA ASN A 717 -19.36 -13.44 -13.92
C ASN A 717 -19.15 -11.93 -14.13
N TYR A 718 -18.06 -11.57 -14.80
CA TYR A 718 -17.72 -10.18 -15.11
C TYR A 718 -18.78 -9.45 -15.95
N LYS A 719 -19.63 -10.16 -16.71
CA LYS A 719 -20.79 -9.56 -17.40
C LYS A 719 -21.79 -8.95 -16.40
N ASP A 720 -21.91 -9.49 -15.20
CA ASP A 720 -22.78 -8.94 -14.15
C ASP A 720 -22.14 -7.73 -13.46
N TRP A 721 -20.81 -7.72 -13.30
CA TRP A 721 -20.07 -6.54 -12.84
C TRP A 721 -20.22 -5.37 -13.83
N ILE A 722 -20.26 -5.67 -15.13
CA ILE A 722 -20.56 -4.68 -16.17
C ILE A 722 -21.96 -4.09 -15.95
N LYS A 723 -23.01 -4.91 -15.78
CA LYS A 723 -24.37 -4.42 -15.48
C LYS A 723 -24.40 -3.51 -14.25
N ILE A 724 -23.70 -3.89 -13.16
CA ILE A 724 -23.57 -3.05 -11.95
C ILE A 724 -22.92 -1.69 -12.29
N SER A 725 -21.91 -1.66 -13.16
CA SER A 725 -21.29 -0.39 -13.59
C SER A 725 -22.22 0.49 -14.42
N GLU A 726 -23.10 -0.11 -15.23
CA GLU A 726 -24.05 0.59 -16.10
C GLU A 726 -25.16 1.30 -15.31
N MET A 727 -25.50 0.80 -14.11
CA MET A 727 -26.42 1.47 -13.18
C MET A 727 -26.00 2.90 -12.82
N PHE A 728 -24.71 3.23 -12.91
CA PHE A 728 -24.16 4.53 -12.52
C PHE A 728 -23.45 5.28 -13.66
N LEU A 729 -22.86 4.56 -14.62
CA LEU A 729 -22.05 5.13 -15.71
C LEU A 729 -22.74 5.09 -17.08
N GLY A 730 -24.02 4.68 -17.11
CA GLY A 730 -24.77 4.42 -18.33
C GLY A 730 -24.18 3.27 -19.17
N PRO A 731 -24.68 3.07 -20.39
CA PRO A 731 -24.25 1.98 -21.27
C PRO A 731 -22.75 2.01 -21.59
N VAL A 732 -22.15 0.81 -21.60
CA VAL A 732 -20.75 0.59 -22.02
C VAL A 732 -20.47 1.18 -23.41
N HIS A 733 -19.25 1.67 -23.64
CA HIS A 733 -18.82 2.11 -24.97
C HIS A 733 -18.65 0.90 -25.89
N PRO A 734 -19.12 0.90 -27.16
CA PRO A 734 -19.02 -0.29 -28.03
C PRO A 734 -17.61 -0.86 -28.20
N GLY A 735 -16.60 0.01 -28.15
CA GLY A 735 -15.18 -0.37 -28.20
C GLY A 735 -14.54 -0.72 -26.86
N PHE A 736 -15.27 -0.76 -25.74
CA PHE A 736 -14.74 -1.13 -24.41
C PHE A 736 -14.74 -2.64 -24.22
N ASN A 737 -13.62 -3.16 -23.70
CA ASN A 737 -13.51 -4.56 -23.30
C ASN A 737 -13.05 -4.66 -21.84
N PHE A 738 -13.52 -5.68 -21.12
CA PHE A 738 -13.02 -6.00 -19.79
C PHE A 738 -12.89 -7.51 -19.63
N GLN A 739 -11.68 -7.94 -19.24
CA GLN A 739 -11.45 -9.30 -18.75
C GLN A 739 -10.86 -9.21 -17.33
N PRO A 740 -11.36 -10.00 -16.36
CA PRO A 740 -10.78 -10.04 -15.02
C PRO A 740 -9.32 -10.49 -15.07
N LYS A 741 -8.44 -9.84 -14.31
CA LYS A 741 -7.00 -10.13 -14.27
C LYS A 741 -6.67 -11.59 -13.95
N HIS A 742 -7.55 -12.23 -13.19
CA HIS A 742 -7.38 -13.55 -12.59
C HIS A 742 -7.96 -14.69 -13.46
N LYS A 743 -8.77 -14.37 -14.47
CA LYS A 743 -9.37 -15.39 -15.35
C LYS A 743 -8.30 -15.92 -16.30
N SER A 744 -7.67 -17.03 -15.94
CA SER A 744 -7.01 -17.89 -16.92
C SER A 744 -8.04 -18.30 -17.97
N ASN A 745 -7.66 -18.29 -19.25
CA ASN A 745 -8.59 -18.53 -20.36
C ASN A 745 -9.16 -19.96 -20.33
N ALA A 746 -10.25 -20.12 -19.58
CA ALA A 746 -11.15 -21.26 -19.62
C ALA A 746 -12.49 -20.75 -20.17
N TYR A 747 -12.68 -21.03 -21.46
CA TYR A 747 -13.91 -20.92 -22.23
C TYR A 747 -14.54 -19.50 -22.33
N GLU A 748 -14.41 -18.95 -23.55
CA GLU A 748 -15.63 -18.63 -24.29
C GLU A 748 -16.44 -19.92 -24.41
N ALA A 749 -17.59 -19.95 -23.75
CA ALA A 749 -18.66 -20.88 -24.08
C ALA A 749 -19.71 -20.04 -24.81
N GLU A 750 -20.11 -20.49 -25.99
CA GLU A 750 -21.17 -19.87 -26.79
C GLU A 750 -22.49 -19.86 -25.98
N GLY A 751 -23.23 -18.76 -26.08
CA GLY A 751 -24.37 -18.41 -25.22
C GLY A 751 -24.58 -16.90 -25.16
#